data_AF-A0A1Y3NK04-F1
#
_entry.id   AF-A0A1Y3NK04-F1
#
_cell.length_a   1.000
_cell.length_b   1.000
_cell.length_c   1.000
_cell.angle_alpha   90.00
_cell.angle_beta   90.00
_cell.angle_gamma   90.00
#
_symmetry.space_group_name_H-M   'P 1'
#
loop_
_entity.id
_entity.type
_entity.pdbx_description
1 polymer ?
#
loop_
_entity_poly.entity_id
_entity_poly.type
_entity_poly.pdbx_seq_one_letter_code
_entity_poly.pdbx_strand_id
1 'polypeptide(L)'
;MKLISPFVLLLSLGIVSSKKAEEDVPEANNLPRFNIPSGFYDQETIEVEIIKPDPNAIVYYTLDGSLPTVNSTVYETPFTLKNKSNEENVYSVVEKVSATYSYVPTKKVNKANIIRTMAKLPDGTLTNVVSGTYFVGLNKKKLYGDLPVVSLITDPENLFGYENGIYVLGKHYDEWISIPENKNKEHYQIEGNYSGKGKESERPVTMEYIPAKQNIVDFSQDLGIRIKGKATRTYNQKSFRLASREEYGKKNIKYELIPGNMRSDGKGVVSKYKTFVLRNGGNDSHFTKLRDRTLQYLIENKLFETQQSDYVIVFIDGEYWGIYSIYEEYDDHYIANNYDIDNKNVVVVKSGNNLEAGTEEDFKQHEADLKFIRKTDMSVPANYSKATEIIDMDGVCWFGAILAFIECKDGWYYGGNFSMWRAREPVSSVPKADGKLRIMTFDTEFSMGLYNNDYSKYDNDVFAELYSTTSYIPTTTGSSIILSLIKNPEFKNMFLTTLCDVQNIIFDEKDLNRLIEESSSVLLPLMKENNERFGFPREFEGMDITFTPEEHFKNEINILTTWVKNRKTVFLKQIANAFGLKPAVKITVSSNDFRKGGFSINKGYEFNGKVFNKKFNGEYFTENIVYITGKASKGRKLKSWTVKNCKVANKKKNTLGIYPKKGCKVTANFK
;
A
#
# COMPACT_ATOMS: atom_id res chain seq x y z
N MET A 1 10.60 16.81 -40.40
CA MET A 1 11.76 17.27 -39.59
C MET A 1 11.24 17.84 -38.27
N LYS A 2 11.14 16.99 -37.24
CA LYS A 2 10.73 17.37 -35.87
C LYS A 2 11.98 17.29 -35.00
N LEU A 3 12.42 18.44 -34.48
CA LEU A 3 13.54 18.55 -33.55
C LEU A 3 13.02 18.28 -32.13
N ILE A 4 13.41 17.12 -31.60
CA ILE A 4 13.18 16.70 -30.22
C ILE A 4 14.26 17.38 -29.34
N SER A 5 13.83 18.02 -28.27
CA SER A 5 14.68 18.67 -27.26
C SER A 5 15.38 17.63 -26.38
N PRO A 6 16.67 17.77 -26.04
CA PRO A 6 17.37 16.84 -25.15
C PRO A 6 17.17 17.28 -23.70
N PHE A 7 16.30 16.58 -22.96
CA PHE A 7 16.36 16.57 -21.51
C PHE A 7 16.85 15.20 -21.07
N VAL A 8 17.96 15.23 -20.34
CA VAL A 8 18.69 14.09 -19.79
C VAL A 8 17.75 13.26 -18.91
N LEU A 9 17.21 12.17 -19.47
CA LEU A 9 16.90 10.98 -18.68
C LEU A 9 18.25 10.31 -18.40
N LEU A 10 18.75 10.45 -17.19
CA LEU A 10 19.60 9.40 -16.62
C LEU A 10 18.69 8.21 -16.32
N LEU A 11 18.29 7.51 -17.38
CA LEU A 11 17.98 6.09 -17.31
C LEU A 11 19.33 5.42 -17.10
N SER A 12 19.71 5.20 -15.85
CA SER A 12 20.50 4.02 -15.56
C SER A 12 19.61 2.84 -15.95
N LEU A 13 19.77 2.35 -17.19
CA LEU A 13 19.53 0.96 -17.54
C LEU A 13 20.52 0.13 -16.71
N GLY A 14 20.30 0.10 -15.40
CA GLY A 14 20.74 -1.02 -14.60
C GLY A 14 19.89 -2.16 -15.07
N ILE A 15 20.46 -3.03 -15.89
CA ILE A 15 20.07 -4.44 -15.83
C ILE A 15 20.41 -4.82 -14.40
N VAL A 16 19.46 -4.65 -13.48
CA VAL A 16 19.54 -5.22 -12.14
C VAL A 16 19.36 -6.71 -12.38
N SER A 17 20.45 -7.37 -12.75
CA SER A 17 20.62 -8.77 -12.44
C SER A 17 20.43 -8.85 -10.93
N SER A 18 19.38 -9.53 -10.49
CA SER A 18 19.15 -9.85 -9.08
C SER A 18 20.43 -10.48 -8.56
N LYS A 19 21.24 -9.71 -7.83
CA LYS A 19 22.46 -10.22 -7.22
C LYS A 19 22.02 -11.10 -6.06
N LYS A 20 21.86 -12.40 -6.34
CA LYS A 20 21.75 -13.45 -5.34
C LYS A 20 22.98 -13.33 -4.44
N ALA A 21 22.79 -12.98 -3.17
CA ALA A 21 23.84 -13.11 -2.19
C ALA A 21 24.09 -14.61 -2.02
N GLU A 22 25.26 -15.09 -2.46
CA GLU A 22 25.73 -16.45 -2.20
C GLU A 22 25.99 -16.59 -0.70
N GLU A 23 25.04 -17.22 0.00
CA GLU A 23 25.32 -17.90 1.26
C GLU A 23 25.47 -19.39 0.91
N ASP A 24 26.63 -19.95 1.25
CA ASP A 24 26.87 -21.40 1.24
C ASP A 24 25.79 -22.10 2.08
N VAL A 25 24.92 -22.87 1.43
CA VAL A 25 23.91 -23.72 2.08
C VAL A 25 24.38 -25.17 1.95
N PRO A 26 24.83 -25.83 3.04
CA PRO A 26 25.23 -27.24 3.01
C PRO A 26 24.06 -28.22 2.79
N GLU A 27 22.80 -27.77 2.78
CA GLU A 27 21.61 -28.63 2.67
C GLU A 27 21.20 -29.02 1.24
N ALA A 28 21.72 -28.37 0.19
CA ALA A 28 21.21 -28.57 -1.17
C ALA A 28 21.46 -29.99 -1.74
N ASN A 29 22.46 -30.72 -1.23
CA ASN A 29 22.85 -32.02 -1.78
C ASN A 29 21.95 -33.19 -1.35
N ASN A 30 21.07 -33.03 -0.37
CA ASN A 30 20.24 -34.12 0.16
C ASN A 30 18.75 -33.99 -0.16
N LEU A 31 18.32 -32.99 -0.93
CA LEU A 31 16.92 -32.81 -1.29
C LEU A 31 16.60 -33.43 -2.66
N PRO A 32 15.39 -33.99 -2.86
CA PRO A 32 14.92 -34.27 -4.22
C PRO A 32 14.83 -32.98 -5.03
N ARG A 33 15.12 -33.05 -6.33
CA ARG A 33 15.10 -31.88 -7.22
C ARG A 33 14.38 -32.20 -8.52
N PHE A 34 13.69 -31.21 -9.09
CA PHE A 34 13.08 -31.35 -10.40
C PHE A 34 14.13 -31.15 -11.51
N ASN A 35 13.98 -31.88 -12.63
CA ASN A 35 14.88 -31.75 -13.79
C ASN A 35 14.76 -30.41 -14.52
N ILE A 36 13.58 -29.77 -14.44
CA ILE A 36 13.30 -28.45 -15.02
C ILE A 36 12.73 -27.50 -13.95
N PRO A 37 12.94 -26.18 -14.07
CA PRO A 37 12.49 -25.22 -13.07
C PRO A 37 10.96 -25.07 -13.03
N SER A 38 10.39 -24.71 -11.89
CA SER A 38 9.00 -24.21 -11.81
C SER A 38 8.80 -22.99 -12.72
N GLY A 39 7.63 -22.83 -13.33
CA GLY A 39 7.36 -21.71 -14.23
C GLY A 39 6.25 -21.92 -15.25
N PHE A 40 6.19 -20.99 -16.20
CA PHE A 40 5.30 -21.00 -17.36
C PHE A 40 5.96 -21.66 -18.56
N TYR A 41 5.20 -22.55 -19.19
CA TYR A 41 5.59 -23.35 -20.33
C TYR A 41 4.51 -23.22 -21.40
N ASP A 42 4.87 -22.65 -22.56
CA ASP A 42 3.95 -22.46 -23.68
C ASP A 42 3.59 -23.79 -24.37
N GLN A 43 4.37 -24.85 -24.13
CA GLN A 43 4.18 -26.18 -24.67
C GLN A 43 2.89 -26.82 -24.15
N GLU A 44 2.20 -27.59 -25.00
CA GLU A 44 0.97 -28.32 -24.61
C GLU A 44 1.23 -29.36 -23.51
N THR A 45 2.42 -29.96 -23.54
CA THR A 45 2.88 -30.91 -22.54
C THR A 45 4.35 -30.68 -22.21
N ILE A 46 4.76 -31.00 -20.99
CA ILE A 46 6.16 -31.06 -20.57
C ILE A 46 6.39 -32.33 -19.76
N GLU A 47 7.64 -32.80 -19.73
CA GLU A 47 8.05 -33.94 -18.90
C GLU A 47 8.82 -33.43 -17.67
N VAL A 48 8.36 -33.79 -16.48
CA VAL A 48 9.00 -33.46 -15.20
C VAL A 48 9.47 -34.73 -14.51
N GLU A 49 10.76 -34.80 -14.24
CA GLU A 49 11.41 -35.87 -13.50
C GLU A 49 11.81 -35.38 -12.11
N ILE A 50 11.65 -36.23 -11.08
CA ILE A 50 12.23 -36.00 -9.76
C ILE A 50 13.57 -36.74 -9.67
N ILE A 51 14.65 -35.98 -9.66
CA ILE A 51 15.99 -36.49 -9.46
C ILE A 51 16.18 -36.76 -7.97
N LYS A 52 16.47 -38.01 -7.65
CA LYS A 52 16.69 -38.46 -6.27
C LYS A 52 17.97 -37.86 -5.67
N PRO A 53 17.99 -37.52 -4.37
CA PRO A 53 19.21 -37.09 -3.70
C PRO A 53 20.22 -38.25 -3.51
N ASP A 54 19.71 -39.48 -3.40
CA ASP A 54 20.50 -40.72 -3.33
C ASP A 54 19.84 -41.79 -4.22
N PRO A 55 20.59 -42.61 -4.98
CA PRO A 55 20.02 -43.67 -5.83
C PRO A 55 19.09 -44.64 -5.10
N ASN A 56 19.35 -44.89 -3.82
CA ASN A 56 18.58 -45.81 -2.95
C ASN A 56 17.50 -45.09 -2.13
N ALA A 57 17.35 -43.77 -2.28
CA ALA A 57 16.27 -43.05 -1.61
C ALA A 57 14.89 -43.41 -2.21
N ILE A 58 13.89 -43.45 -1.33
CA ILE A 58 12.48 -43.56 -1.72
C ILE A 58 11.88 -42.16 -1.75
N VAL A 59 11.34 -41.76 -2.89
CA VAL A 59 10.76 -40.43 -3.07
C VAL A 59 9.24 -40.54 -3.00
N TYR A 60 8.62 -39.69 -2.18
CA TYR A 60 7.18 -39.59 -2.01
C TYR A 60 6.69 -38.25 -2.56
N TYR A 61 5.47 -38.22 -3.13
CA TYR A 61 4.92 -36.99 -3.68
C TYR A 61 3.40 -36.88 -3.55
N THR A 62 2.92 -35.65 -3.70
CA THR A 62 1.50 -35.25 -3.78
C THR A 62 1.32 -34.26 -4.93
N LEU A 63 0.09 -34.17 -5.46
CA LEU A 63 -0.25 -33.34 -6.63
C LEU A 63 -1.36 -32.30 -6.36
N ASP A 64 -1.82 -32.23 -5.11
CA ASP A 64 -2.98 -31.48 -4.63
C ASP A 64 -2.61 -30.43 -3.57
N GLY A 65 -1.31 -30.11 -3.43
CA GLY A 65 -0.82 -29.18 -2.42
C GLY A 65 -0.64 -29.76 -1.03
N SER A 66 -1.19 -30.94 -0.70
CA SER A 66 -0.98 -31.58 0.61
C SER A 66 0.50 -31.91 0.87
N LEU A 67 0.93 -31.96 2.13
CA LEU A 67 2.32 -32.34 2.44
C LEU A 67 2.54 -33.84 2.16
N PRO A 68 3.58 -34.24 1.41
CA PRO A 68 3.88 -35.65 1.23
C PRO A 68 4.32 -36.29 2.56
N THR A 69 3.88 -37.53 2.77
CA THR A 69 4.26 -38.37 3.90
C THR A 69 4.76 -39.72 3.39
N VAL A 70 5.27 -40.58 4.27
CA VAL A 70 5.67 -41.96 3.89
C VAL A 70 4.48 -42.82 3.42
N ASN A 71 3.25 -42.34 3.60
CA ASN A 71 2.03 -42.97 3.10
C ASN A 71 1.56 -42.38 1.77
N SER A 72 2.23 -41.34 1.27
CA SER A 72 1.93 -40.75 -0.04
C SER A 72 2.43 -41.62 -1.18
N THR A 73 2.10 -41.26 -2.41
CA THR A 73 2.50 -42.02 -3.60
C THR A 73 4.01 -42.02 -3.77
N VAL A 74 4.58 -43.20 -4.04
CA VAL A 74 6.01 -43.35 -4.34
C VAL A 74 6.26 -42.96 -5.79
N TYR A 75 7.30 -42.16 -6.01
CA TYR A 75 7.73 -41.75 -7.34
C TYR A 75 8.51 -42.86 -8.04
N GLU A 76 8.00 -43.30 -9.20
CA GLU A 76 8.60 -44.37 -10.02
C GLU A 76 8.98 -43.91 -11.43
N THR A 77 8.20 -43.03 -12.05
CA THR A 77 8.39 -42.57 -13.44
C THR A 77 8.14 -41.07 -13.61
N PRO A 78 8.76 -40.41 -14.61
CA PRO A 78 8.50 -39.01 -14.93
C PRO A 78 7.03 -38.66 -15.17
N PHE A 79 6.64 -37.45 -14.79
CA PHE A 79 5.30 -36.90 -15.04
C PHE A 79 5.21 -36.29 -16.44
N THR A 80 4.18 -36.63 -17.19
CA THR A 80 3.77 -35.85 -18.36
C THR A 80 2.70 -34.84 -17.93
N LEU A 81 3.12 -33.59 -17.69
CA LEU A 81 2.21 -32.52 -17.29
C LEU A 81 1.54 -31.89 -18.51
N LYS A 82 0.28 -31.47 -18.34
CA LYS A 82 -0.55 -30.83 -19.38
C LYS A 82 -1.23 -29.58 -18.83
N ASN A 83 -1.92 -28.83 -19.69
CA ASN A 83 -2.71 -27.68 -19.25
C ASN A 83 -3.91 -28.10 -18.37
N LYS A 84 -3.77 -27.88 -17.06
CA LYS A 84 -4.77 -28.19 -16.04
C LYS A 84 -5.99 -27.25 -16.07
N SER A 85 -5.92 -26.13 -16.79
CA SER A 85 -7.01 -25.14 -16.87
C SER A 85 -8.28 -25.68 -17.53
N ASN A 86 -8.19 -26.79 -18.27
CA ASN A 86 -9.35 -27.46 -18.87
C ASN A 86 -10.10 -28.37 -17.87
N GLU A 87 -9.53 -28.63 -16.69
CA GLU A 87 -10.13 -29.44 -15.63
C GLU A 87 -11.08 -28.60 -14.76
N GLU A 88 -11.96 -29.28 -14.05
CA GLU A 88 -12.87 -28.64 -13.10
C GLU A 88 -12.11 -27.90 -12.01
N ASN A 89 -12.73 -26.84 -11.51
CA ASN A 89 -12.21 -26.10 -10.37
C ASN A 89 -12.34 -26.94 -9.09
N VAL A 90 -11.34 -26.86 -8.21
CA VAL A 90 -11.29 -27.57 -6.94
C VAL A 90 -11.39 -26.59 -5.78
N TYR A 91 -10.46 -25.63 -5.69
CA TYR A 91 -10.36 -24.72 -4.55
C TYR A 91 -11.14 -23.44 -4.79
N SER A 92 -11.24 -22.99 -6.04
CA SER A 92 -11.90 -21.74 -6.38
C SER A 92 -13.42 -21.83 -6.19
N VAL A 93 -13.96 -23.04 -6.12
CA VAL A 93 -15.38 -23.32 -5.91
C VAL A 93 -15.75 -23.64 -4.47
N VAL A 94 -14.78 -23.57 -3.53
CA VAL A 94 -15.07 -23.74 -2.10
C VAL A 94 -16.08 -22.67 -1.65
N GLU A 95 -17.20 -23.14 -1.12
CA GLU A 95 -18.28 -22.30 -0.60
C GLU A 95 -18.01 -21.83 0.83
N LYS A 96 -18.92 -21.03 1.39
CA LYS A 96 -18.85 -20.55 2.78
C LYS A 96 -17.54 -19.80 3.10
N VAL A 97 -16.99 -19.11 2.11
CA VAL A 97 -15.85 -18.19 2.29
C VAL A 97 -16.30 -16.80 2.74
N SER A 98 -17.59 -16.49 2.60
CA SER A 98 -18.25 -15.23 2.99
C SER A 98 -19.65 -15.55 3.49
N ALA A 99 -20.10 -14.86 4.55
CA ALA A 99 -21.44 -15.07 5.11
C ALA A 99 -22.54 -14.33 4.35
N THR A 100 -22.23 -13.19 3.73
CA THR A 100 -23.25 -12.29 3.16
C THR A 100 -23.19 -12.15 1.66
N TYR A 101 -22.07 -12.50 1.03
CA TYR A 101 -21.90 -12.45 -0.41
C TYR A 101 -20.90 -13.53 -0.81
N SER A 102 -21.38 -14.76 -1.01
CA SER A 102 -20.56 -15.90 -1.41
C SER A 102 -20.68 -16.08 -2.92
N TYR A 103 -19.61 -15.76 -3.65
CA TYR A 103 -19.57 -15.95 -5.10
C TYR A 103 -18.74 -17.19 -5.45
N VAL A 104 -19.35 -18.09 -6.21
CA VAL A 104 -18.70 -19.29 -6.75
C VAL A 104 -18.54 -19.10 -8.26
N PRO A 105 -17.30 -19.18 -8.80
CA PRO A 105 -17.06 -18.99 -10.23
C PRO A 105 -17.69 -20.12 -11.03
N THR A 106 -18.45 -19.76 -12.08
CA THR A 106 -19.07 -20.73 -12.99
C THR A 106 -18.18 -21.13 -14.15
N LYS A 107 -17.08 -20.38 -14.38
CA LYS A 107 -16.08 -20.67 -15.39
C LYS A 107 -14.85 -21.33 -14.78
N LYS A 108 -14.19 -22.17 -15.57
CA LYS A 108 -12.89 -22.74 -15.22
C LYS A 108 -11.86 -21.64 -15.12
N VAL A 109 -11.11 -21.64 -14.03
CA VAL A 109 -9.99 -20.71 -13.84
C VAL A 109 -8.72 -21.27 -14.47
N ASN A 110 -7.76 -20.39 -14.77
CA ASN A 110 -6.41 -20.82 -15.15
C ASN A 110 -5.76 -21.60 -14.01
N LYS A 111 -5.04 -22.69 -14.36
CA LYS A 111 -4.43 -23.59 -13.38
C LYS A 111 -2.99 -23.97 -13.71
N ALA A 112 -2.20 -24.18 -12.66
CA ALA A 112 -0.90 -24.83 -12.69
C ALA A 112 -1.00 -26.27 -12.18
N ASN A 113 -0.02 -27.09 -12.56
CA ASN A 113 0.25 -28.36 -11.92
C ASN A 113 1.13 -28.09 -10.68
N ILE A 114 0.76 -28.68 -9.55
CA ILE A 114 1.51 -28.61 -8.30
C ILE A 114 2.13 -29.96 -8.04
N ILE A 115 3.41 -29.99 -7.68
CA ILE A 115 4.08 -31.20 -7.21
C ILE A 115 4.80 -30.86 -5.91
N ARG A 116 4.49 -31.58 -4.83
CA ARG A 116 5.27 -31.51 -3.59
C ARG A 116 5.91 -32.86 -3.35
N THR A 117 7.19 -32.87 -3.00
CA THR A 117 7.95 -34.10 -2.86
C THR A 117 8.93 -34.06 -1.69
N MET A 118 9.15 -35.21 -1.07
CA MET A 118 10.22 -35.44 -0.11
C MET A 118 10.86 -36.81 -0.37
N ALA A 119 12.07 -37.02 0.13
CA ALA A 119 12.75 -38.30 0.06
C ALA A 119 12.93 -38.91 1.46
N LYS A 120 12.86 -40.23 1.55
CA LYS A 120 13.40 -41.02 2.66
C LYS A 120 14.75 -41.56 2.24
N LEU A 121 15.80 -41.08 2.90
CA LEU A 121 17.18 -41.48 2.64
C LEU A 121 17.46 -42.91 3.12
N PRO A 122 18.55 -43.55 2.69
CA PRO A 122 18.87 -44.93 3.07
C PRO A 122 19.02 -45.15 4.58
N ASP A 123 19.41 -44.11 5.34
CA ASP A 123 19.49 -44.12 6.80
C ASP A 123 18.13 -43.97 7.50
N GLY A 124 17.06 -43.78 6.74
CA GLY A 124 15.69 -43.58 7.23
C GLY A 124 15.30 -42.12 7.48
N THR A 125 16.23 -41.17 7.36
CA THR A 125 15.96 -39.73 7.50
C THR A 125 14.99 -39.25 6.42
N LEU A 126 13.99 -38.44 6.80
CA LEU A 126 13.12 -37.74 5.86
C LEU A 126 13.70 -36.36 5.52
N THR A 127 13.73 -36.02 4.24
CA THR A 127 14.14 -34.69 3.78
C THR A 127 13.04 -33.65 4.02
N ASN A 128 13.42 -32.37 3.95
CA ASN A 128 12.43 -31.31 3.80
C ASN A 128 11.65 -31.47 2.48
N VAL A 129 10.47 -30.85 2.43
CA VAL A 129 9.61 -30.87 1.25
C VAL A 129 10.12 -29.86 0.22
N VAL A 130 10.19 -30.30 -1.04
CA VAL A 130 10.43 -29.45 -2.21
C VAL A 130 9.13 -29.35 -3.00
N SER A 131 8.74 -28.14 -3.35
CA SER A 131 7.52 -27.88 -4.11
C SER A 131 7.86 -27.30 -5.49
N GLY A 132 7.02 -27.58 -6.49
CA GLY A 132 7.12 -26.95 -7.80
C GLY A 132 5.76 -26.66 -8.43
N THR A 133 5.68 -25.50 -9.09
CA THR A 133 4.51 -25.02 -9.82
C THR A 133 4.77 -24.96 -11.33
N TYR A 134 3.95 -25.64 -12.13
CA TYR A 134 4.13 -25.72 -13.58
C TYR A 134 2.87 -25.30 -14.34
N PHE A 135 2.91 -24.11 -14.95
CA PHE A 135 1.84 -23.56 -15.78
C PHE A 135 2.03 -24.02 -17.24
N VAL A 136 1.51 -25.19 -17.57
CA VAL A 136 1.69 -25.84 -18.88
C VAL A 136 0.62 -25.40 -19.87
N GLY A 137 1.01 -25.12 -21.11
CA GLY A 137 0.13 -24.59 -22.14
C GLY A 137 -0.36 -23.17 -21.88
N LEU A 138 0.29 -22.43 -20.97
CA LEU A 138 -0.08 -21.07 -20.58
C LEU A 138 1.07 -20.11 -20.85
N ASN A 139 0.77 -19.02 -21.55
CA ASN A 139 1.74 -17.96 -21.83
C ASN A 139 1.53 -16.77 -20.88
N LYS A 140 2.44 -16.62 -19.91
CA LYS A 140 2.38 -15.55 -18.90
C LYS A 140 2.28 -14.16 -19.51
N LYS A 141 3.06 -13.86 -20.55
CA LYS A 141 3.09 -12.52 -21.18
C LYS A 141 1.75 -12.17 -21.82
N LYS A 142 1.05 -13.15 -22.43
CA LYS A 142 -0.29 -12.97 -23.01
C LYS A 142 -1.37 -12.81 -21.95
N LEU A 143 -1.29 -13.58 -20.86
CA LEU A 143 -2.30 -13.57 -19.79
C LEU A 143 -2.14 -12.36 -18.86
N TYR A 144 -0.91 -12.10 -18.42
CA TYR A 144 -0.62 -11.23 -17.27
C TYR A 144 0.39 -10.12 -17.58
N GLY A 145 0.82 -9.98 -18.84
CA GLY A 145 1.78 -8.98 -19.24
C GLY A 145 3.13 -9.16 -18.54
N ASP A 146 3.66 -8.06 -18.01
CA ASP A 146 4.93 -8.07 -17.26
C ASP A 146 4.75 -8.22 -15.75
N LEU A 147 3.53 -8.48 -15.25
CA LEU A 147 3.31 -8.60 -13.83
C LEU A 147 4.08 -9.79 -13.22
N PRO A 148 4.57 -9.65 -11.98
CA PRO A 148 5.04 -10.79 -11.21
C PRO A 148 3.88 -11.74 -10.90
N VAL A 149 4.23 -13.01 -10.66
CA VAL A 149 3.30 -14.06 -10.22
C VAL A 149 3.79 -14.66 -8.91
N VAL A 150 2.89 -14.80 -7.94
CA VAL A 150 3.12 -15.50 -6.67
C VAL A 150 2.29 -16.77 -6.67
N SER A 151 2.93 -17.93 -6.52
CA SER A 151 2.27 -19.21 -6.26
C SER A 151 2.37 -19.52 -4.78
N LEU A 152 1.23 -19.69 -4.13
CA LEU A 152 1.14 -20.11 -2.73
C LEU A 152 0.74 -21.58 -2.69
N ILE A 153 1.60 -22.40 -2.08
CA ILE A 153 1.43 -23.85 -1.99
C ILE A 153 1.32 -24.24 -0.52
N THR A 154 0.19 -24.80 -0.14
CA THR A 154 -0.10 -25.20 1.24
C THR A 154 -0.92 -26.48 1.24
N ASP A 155 -0.95 -27.16 2.38
CA ASP A 155 -2.02 -28.14 2.59
C ASP A 155 -3.37 -27.42 2.46
N PRO A 156 -4.29 -27.86 1.58
CA PRO A 156 -5.59 -27.21 1.38
C PRO A 156 -6.40 -27.06 2.67
N GLU A 157 -6.25 -27.99 3.63
CA GLU A 157 -6.93 -27.92 4.93
C GLU A 157 -6.53 -26.67 5.72
N ASN A 158 -5.33 -26.12 5.50
CA ASN A 158 -4.89 -24.88 6.14
C ASN A 158 -5.74 -23.68 5.73
N LEU A 159 -6.30 -23.67 4.52
CA LEU A 159 -7.13 -22.57 4.01
C LEU A 159 -8.62 -22.91 4.07
N PHE A 160 -8.99 -24.14 3.73
CA PHE A 160 -10.39 -24.51 3.45
C PHE A 160 -10.99 -25.51 4.44
N GLY A 161 -10.18 -26.04 5.37
CA GLY A 161 -10.66 -26.98 6.38
C GLY A 161 -11.65 -26.35 7.36
N TYR A 162 -12.63 -27.15 7.82
CA TYR A 162 -13.67 -26.66 8.74
C TYR A 162 -13.11 -26.17 10.09
N GLU A 163 -12.19 -26.94 10.68
CA GLU A 163 -11.64 -26.65 12.01
C GLU A 163 -10.62 -25.50 11.99
N ASN A 164 -9.69 -25.55 11.04
CA ASN A 164 -8.50 -24.69 11.06
C ASN A 164 -8.26 -23.90 9.77
N GLY A 165 -9.13 -24.06 8.77
CA GLY A 165 -9.01 -23.40 7.46
C GLY A 165 -9.22 -21.91 7.58
N ILE A 166 -8.17 -21.12 7.37
CA ILE A 166 -8.19 -19.68 7.63
C ILE A 166 -8.94 -18.86 6.59
N TYR A 167 -9.48 -19.45 5.53
CA TYR A 167 -10.16 -18.73 4.45
C TYR A 167 -11.69 -18.85 4.51
N VAL A 168 -12.22 -19.77 5.32
CA VAL A 168 -13.65 -20.10 5.38
C VAL A 168 -14.34 -19.51 6.62
N LEU A 169 -15.67 -19.55 6.64
CA LEU A 169 -16.48 -19.31 7.83
C LEU A 169 -16.11 -20.31 8.93
N GLY A 170 -16.14 -21.61 8.61
CA GLY A 170 -15.67 -22.70 9.45
C GLY A 170 -16.28 -22.74 10.85
N LYS A 171 -15.64 -23.51 11.74
CA LYS A 171 -16.07 -23.70 13.13
C LYS A 171 -16.23 -22.39 13.89
N HIS A 172 -15.32 -21.44 13.73
CA HIS A 172 -15.38 -20.17 14.45
C HIS A 172 -16.64 -19.38 14.12
N TYR A 173 -17.14 -19.44 12.88
CA TYR A 173 -18.44 -18.82 12.54
C TYR A 173 -19.60 -19.51 13.25
N ASP A 174 -19.64 -20.85 13.25
CA ASP A 174 -20.73 -21.61 13.89
C ASP A 174 -20.79 -21.32 15.39
N GLU A 175 -19.63 -21.26 16.05
CA GLU A 175 -19.51 -20.85 17.45
C GLU A 175 -19.95 -19.39 17.65
N TRP A 176 -19.48 -18.49 16.78
CA TRP A 176 -19.78 -17.06 16.87
C TRP A 176 -21.26 -16.74 16.63
N ILE A 177 -21.93 -17.35 15.64
CA ILE A 177 -23.34 -17.11 15.31
C ILE A 177 -24.31 -17.75 16.31
N SER A 178 -23.84 -18.74 17.09
CA SER A 178 -24.62 -19.36 18.17
C SER A 178 -24.95 -18.35 19.29
N ILE A 179 -24.14 -17.29 19.42
CA ILE A 179 -24.34 -16.19 20.37
C ILE A 179 -25.48 -15.29 19.85
N PRO A 180 -26.62 -15.15 20.57
CA PRO A 180 -27.79 -14.42 20.07
C PRO A 180 -27.53 -12.98 19.63
N GLU A 181 -26.63 -12.27 20.32
CA GLU A 181 -26.25 -10.89 20.04
C GLU A 181 -25.55 -10.72 18.67
N ASN A 182 -24.99 -11.81 18.14
CA ASN A 182 -24.24 -11.78 16.88
C ASN A 182 -25.13 -11.90 15.65
N LYS A 183 -26.38 -12.35 15.79
CA LYS A 183 -27.32 -12.54 14.66
C LYS A 183 -27.66 -11.25 13.91
N ASN A 184 -27.58 -10.11 14.60
CA ASN A 184 -27.93 -8.79 14.05
C ASN A 184 -26.68 -7.94 13.74
N LYS A 185 -25.49 -8.54 13.72
CA LYS A 185 -24.26 -7.81 13.41
C LYS A 185 -24.21 -7.47 11.94
N GLU A 186 -23.59 -6.34 11.65
CA GLU A 186 -23.35 -5.91 10.29
C GLU A 186 -22.41 -6.89 9.57
N HIS A 187 -22.56 -6.99 8.26
CA HIS A 187 -21.82 -7.94 7.44
C HIS A 187 -20.29 -7.85 7.60
N TYR A 188 -19.74 -6.65 7.84
CA TYR A 188 -18.31 -6.41 8.04
C TYR A 188 -17.81 -6.75 9.44
N GLN A 189 -18.71 -7.15 10.35
CA GLN A 189 -18.43 -7.57 11.73
C GLN A 189 -18.56 -9.09 11.91
N ILE A 190 -19.04 -9.81 10.90
CA ILE A 190 -19.19 -11.26 10.97
C ILE A 190 -17.81 -11.91 11.09
N GLU A 191 -17.72 -12.87 12.01
CA GLU A 191 -16.50 -13.61 12.24
C GLU A 191 -16.59 -15.04 11.70
N GLY A 192 -15.47 -15.53 11.16
CA GLY A 192 -15.28 -16.94 10.83
C GLY A 192 -13.84 -17.34 11.14
N ASN A 193 -13.38 -18.50 10.66
CA ASN A 193 -11.98 -18.90 10.84
C ASN A 193 -11.02 -17.84 10.27
N TYR A 194 -11.44 -17.13 9.22
CA TYR A 194 -10.73 -15.96 8.66
C TYR A 194 -10.54 -14.79 9.62
N SER A 195 -11.18 -14.78 10.79
CA SER A 195 -11.05 -13.74 11.81
C SER A 195 -9.85 -13.92 12.73
N GLY A 196 -9.17 -15.07 12.66
CA GLY A 196 -7.96 -15.35 13.43
C GLY A 196 -6.92 -14.21 13.34
N LYS A 197 -6.24 -13.95 14.45
CA LYS A 197 -5.16 -12.95 14.56
C LYS A 197 -3.90 -13.61 15.09
N GLY A 198 -2.85 -12.81 15.26
CA GLY A 198 -1.62 -13.27 15.89
C GLY A 198 -0.88 -14.36 15.11
N LYS A 199 0.01 -15.04 15.83
CA LYS A 199 0.84 -16.12 15.29
C LYS A 199 0.06 -17.44 15.22
N GLU A 200 -0.88 -17.63 16.13
CA GLU A 200 -1.76 -18.79 16.26
C GLU A 200 -2.66 -19.01 15.02
N SER A 201 -2.96 -17.95 14.27
CA SER A 201 -3.69 -18.05 13.00
C SER A 201 -2.79 -18.25 11.78
N GLU A 202 -1.46 -18.30 11.95
CA GLU A 202 -0.56 -18.59 10.84
C GLU A 202 -0.61 -20.07 10.46
N ARG A 203 -0.47 -20.34 9.16
CA ARG A 203 -0.37 -21.68 8.58
C ARG A 203 0.93 -21.77 7.76
N PRO A 204 1.57 -22.95 7.66
CA PRO A 204 2.73 -23.11 6.81
C PRO A 204 2.33 -22.98 5.34
N VAL A 205 3.12 -22.24 4.56
CA VAL A 205 2.98 -22.11 3.11
C VAL A 205 4.36 -22.09 2.46
N THR A 206 4.51 -22.72 1.31
CA THR A 206 5.63 -22.49 0.40
C THR A 206 5.22 -21.42 -0.60
N MET A 207 5.97 -20.32 -0.69
CA MET A 207 5.77 -19.31 -1.72
C MET A 207 6.80 -19.49 -2.82
N GLU A 208 6.35 -19.59 -4.08
CA GLU A 208 7.19 -19.40 -5.26
C GLU A 208 6.88 -18.06 -5.93
N TYR A 209 7.92 -17.33 -6.34
CA TYR A 209 7.84 -16.02 -6.97
C TYR A 209 8.48 -16.03 -8.36
N ILE A 210 7.70 -15.63 -9.35
CA ILE A 210 8.13 -15.42 -10.74
C ILE A 210 8.20 -13.91 -10.95
N PRO A 211 9.40 -13.34 -11.11
CA PRO A 211 9.55 -11.89 -11.26
C PRO A 211 8.88 -11.33 -12.51
N ALA A 212 8.71 -10.01 -12.52
CA ALA A 212 8.28 -9.29 -13.70
C ALA A 212 9.16 -9.66 -14.92
N LYS A 213 8.54 -9.82 -16.10
CA LYS A 213 9.19 -10.18 -17.38
C LYS A 213 9.88 -11.56 -17.43
N GLN A 214 9.87 -12.34 -16.35
CA GLN A 214 10.37 -13.71 -16.33
C GLN A 214 9.23 -14.73 -16.44
N ASN A 215 9.58 -15.96 -16.82
CA ASN A 215 8.65 -17.10 -16.91
C ASN A 215 8.92 -18.19 -15.87
N ILE A 216 10.12 -18.21 -15.27
CA ILE A 216 10.52 -19.23 -14.29
C ILE A 216 10.57 -18.64 -12.88
N VAL A 217 10.40 -19.51 -11.89
CA VAL A 217 10.54 -19.14 -10.48
C VAL A 217 11.99 -18.76 -10.20
N ASP A 218 12.21 -17.57 -9.64
CA ASP A 218 13.54 -17.06 -9.25
C ASP A 218 13.74 -17.09 -7.74
N PHE A 219 12.64 -17.08 -6.98
CA PHE A 219 12.66 -17.10 -5.53
C PHE A 219 11.60 -18.05 -4.97
N SER A 220 12.00 -18.85 -3.99
CA SER A 220 11.10 -19.73 -3.23
C SER A 220 11.49 -19.74 -1.76
N GLN A 221 10.49 -19.72 -0.87
CA GLN A 221 10.70 -19.82 0.57
C GLN A 221 9.44 -20.28 1.30
N ASP A 222 9.62 -21.09 2.34
CA ASP A 222 8.60 -21.42 3.31
C ASP A 222 8.36 -20.27 4.31
N LEU A 223 7.08 -19.99 4.57
CA LEU A 223 6.59 -18.84 5.31
C LEU A 223 5.37 -19.23 6.16
N GLY A 224 5.02 -18.36 7.11
CA GLY A 224 3.71 -18.35 7.76
C GLY A 224 2.75 -17.48 6.99
N ILE A 225 1.56 -17.98 6.66
CA ILE A 225 0.47 -17.21 6.03
C ILE A 225 -0.72 -17.06 6.96
N ARG A 226 -1.31 -15.87 7.00
CA ARG A 226 -2.60 -15.63 7.66
C ARG A 226 -3.43 -14.58 6.95
N ILE A 227 -4.73 -14.54 7.24
CA ILE A 227 -5.62 -13.49 6.72
C ILE A 227 -5.36 -12.14 7.39
N LYS A 228 -5.26 -11.10 6.56
CA LYS A 228 -5.08 -9.71 6.95
C LYS A 228 -6.34 -8.88 6.70
N GLY A 229 -6.55 -7.90 7.58
CA GLY A 229 -7.62 -6.91 7.47
C GLY A 229 -8.48 -6.87 8.73
N LYS A 230 -9.63 -6.21 8.61
CA LYS A 230 -10.70 -6.22 9.62
C LYS A 230 -12.02 -6.54 8.92
N ALA A 231 -12.63 -5.55 8.28
CA ALA A 231 -13.86 -5.71 7.50
C ALA A 231 -13.67 -6.62 6.27
N THR A 232 -12.62 -6.37 5.49
CA THR A 232 -12.33 -7.08 4.23
C THR A 232 -12.06 -8.57 4.39
N ARG A 233 -11.96 -9.06 5.62
CA ARG A 233 -11.85 -10.49 5.91
C ARG A 233 -13.13 -11.24 5.55
N THR A 234 -14.25 -10.55 5.41
CA THR A 234 -15.53 -11.16 5.02
C THR A 234 -15.71 -11.28 3.51
N TYR A 235 -14.81 -10.71 2.70
CA TYR A 235 -14.91 -10.72 1.23
C TYR A 235 -14.51 -12.07 0.63
N ASN A 236 -14.98 -12.37 -0.58
CA ASN A 236 -14.58 -13.59 -1.33
C ASN A 236 -13.08 -13.61 -1.62
N GLN A 237 -12.50 -12.48 -2.02
CA GLN A 237 -11.06 -12.30 -2.13
C GLN A 237 -10.52 -11.67 -0.84
N LYS A 238 -9.68 -12.40 -0.08
CA LYS A 238 -9.11 -11.92 1.18
C LYS A 238 -7.64 -11.53 0.99
N SER A 239 -7.18 -10.59 1.82
CA SER A 239 -5.76 -10.21 1.86
C SER A 239 -4.95 -11.20 2.70
N PHE A 240 -3.71 -11.46 2.31
CA PHE A 240 -2.78 -12.32 3.04
C PHE A 240 -1.66 -11.50 3.65
N ARG A 241 -1.25 -11.86 4.86
CA ARG A 241 0.04 -11.47 5.44
C ARG A 241 0.93 -12.70 5.44
N LEU A 242 2.15 -12.53 4.94
CA LEU A 242 3.18 -13.56 4.93
C LEU A 242 4.33 -13.16 5.86
N ALA A 243 4.85 -14.10 6.63
CA ALA A 243 5.86 -13.88 7.66
C ALA A 243 6.99 -14.91 7.58
N SER A 244 8.23 -14.43 7.60
CA SER A 244 9.42 -15.27 7.73
C SER A 244 9.68 -15.64 9.18
N ARG A 245 9.78 -16.94 9.49
CA ARG A 245 10.08 -17.45 10.84
C ARG A 245 10.96 -18.69 10.75
N GLU A 246 11.77 -18.94 11.78
CA GLU A 246 12.62 -20.14 11.83
C GLU A 246 11.83 -21.44 11.81
N GLU A 247 10.63 -21.43 12.39
CA GLU A 247 9.78 -22.63 12.43
C GLU A 247 9.25 -23.04 11.05
N TYR A 248 9.25 -22.11 10.08
CA TYR A 248 8.86 -22.40 8.69
C TYR A 248 10.08 -22.52 7.78
N GLY A 249 11.16 -21.79 8.05
CA GLY A 249 12.36 -21.78 7.23
C GLY A 249 13.28 -20.63 7.60
N LYS A 250 13.59 -19.73 6.66
CA LYS A 250 14.52 -18.62 6.93
C LYS A 250 13.86 -17.53 7.79
N LYS A 251 14.65 -16.92 8.69
CA LYS A 251 14.22 -15.79 9.56
C LYS A 251 13.74 -14.55 8.83
N ASN A 252 14.23 -14.34 7.60
CA ASN A 252 13.92 -13.21 6.73
C ASN A 252 13.98 -13.66 5.27
N ILE A 253 13.18 -13.03 4.44
CA ILE A 253 13.39 -13.03 2.98
C ILE A 253 14.55 -12.10 2.69
N LYS A 254 15.48 -12.55 1.83
CA LYS A 254 16.59 -11.76 1.27
C LYS A 254 16.41 -11.71 -0.26
N TYR A 255 15.42 -10.94 -0.70
CA TYR A 255 15.02 -10.80 -2.10
C TYR A 255 14.30 -9.47 -2.31
N GLU A 256 14.44 -8.84 -3.49
CA GLU A 256 13.71 -7.62 -3.87
C GLU A 256 12.31 -7.98 -4.38
N LEU A 257 11.35 -8.19 -3.47
CA LEU A 257 9.98 -8.61 -3.83
C LEU A 257 9.19 -7.53 -4.59
N ILE A 258 9.52 -6.26 -4.35
CA ILE A 258 8.84 -5.10 -4.91
C ILE A 258 9.87 -4.32 -5.74
N PRO A 259 9.81 -4.39 -7.08
CA PRO A 259 10.77 -3.74 -7.94
C PRO A 259 10.86 -2.23 -7.67
N GLY A 260 12.07 -1.73 -7.41
CA GLY A 260 12.32 -0.31 -7.18
C GLY A 260 11.89 0.22 -5.81
N ASN A 261 11.48 -0.64 -4.87
CA ASN A 261 11.14 -0.23 -3.51
C ASN A 261 12.35 0.32 -2.78
N MET A 262 12.29 1.58 -2.36
CA MET A 262 13.39 2.30 -1.70
C MET A 262 13.18 2.40 -0.20
N ARG A 263 14.26 2.26 0.58
CA ARG A 263 14.24 2.51 2.03
C ARG A 263 13.83 3.95 2.34
N SER A 264 13.05 4.16 3.41
CA SER A 264 12.59 5.49 3.82
C SER A 264 13.72 6.47 4.20
N ASP A 265 14.89 5.99 4.60
CA ASP A 265 16.09 6.81 4.81
C ASP A 265 16.82 7.23 3.53
N GLY A 266 16.39 6.70 2.37
CA GLY A 266 16.97 6.95 1.06
C GLY A 266 18.32 6.28 0.81
N LYS A 267 18.76 5.34 1.65
CA LYS A 267 20.10 4.70 1.57
C LYS A 267 20.16 3.44 0.71
N GLY A 268 19.12 3.09 -0.02
CA GLY A 268 19.15 1.98 -0.98
C GLY A 268 17.79 1.31 -1.16
N VAL A 269 17.78 0.26 -1.98
CA VAL A 269 16.59 -0.58 -2.20
C VAL A 269 16.29 -1.46 -0.99
N VAL A 270 15.01 -1.80 -0.82
CA VAL A 270 14.56 -2.80 0.14
C VAL A 270 14.76 -4.18 -0.45
N SER A 271 15.70 -4.94 0.12
CA SER A 271 16.04 -6.31 -0.31
C SER A 271 15.87 -7.34 0.80
N LYS A 272 15.31 -6.93 1.94
CA LYS A 272 15.10 -7.77 3.11
C LYS A 272 13.71 -7.53 3.66
N TYR A 273 12.96 -8.61 3.90
CA TYR A 273 11.61 -8.56 4.42
C TYR A 273 11.46 -9.54 5.57
N LYS A 274 10.90 -9.07 6.69
CA LYS A 274 10.40 -9.97 7.75
C LYS A 274 8.97 -10.42 7.45
N THR A 275 8.19 -9.47 6.96
CA THR A 275 6.75 -9.58 6.71
C THR A 275 6.42 -8.78 5.45
N PHE A 276 5.42 -9.24 4.71
CA PHE A 276 4.84 -8.49 3.60
C PHE A 276 3.39 -8.92 3.41
N VAL A 277 2.68 -8.16 2.59
CA VAL A 277 1.24 -8.30 2.41
C VAL A 277 0.91 -8.48 0.94
N LEU A 278 -0.01 -9.40 0.66
CA LEU A 278 -0.76 -9.47 -0.59
C LEU A 278 -2.15 -8.92 -0.32
N ARG A 279 -2.43 -7.68 -0.72
CA ARG A 279 -3.70 -6.98 -0.45
C ARG A 279 -4.67 -7.06 -1.63
N ASN A 280 -5.91 -7.41 -1.33
CA ASN A 280 -7.01 -7.59 -2.29
C ASN A 280 -7.57 -6.29 -2.91
N GLY A 281 -7.10 -5.12 -2.47
CA GLY A 281 -7.60 -3.80 -2.89
C GLY A 281 -8.51 -3.11 -1.87
N GLY A 282 -8.81 -3.72 -0.71
CA GLY A 282 -9.59 -3.04 0.33
C GLY A 282 -11.04 -2.81 -0.05
N ASN A 283 -11.58 -1.65 0.31
CA ASN A 283 -12.92 -1.23 -0.12
C ASN A 283 -13.03 -1.09 -1.67
N ASP A 284 -11.90 -0.87 -2.35
CA ASP A 284 -11.79 -0.73 -3.81
C ASP A 284 -11.60 -2.09 -4.54
N SER A 285 -11.73 -3.22 -3.82
CA SER A 285 -11.39 -4.55 -4.36
C SER A 285 -12.25 -5.01 -5.53
N HIS A 286 -13.52 -4.59 -5.60
CA HIS A 286 -14.45 -4.94 -6.68
C HIS A 286 -14.66 -3.79 -7.70
N PHE A 287 -13.92 -2.69 -7.54
CA PHE A 287 -14.04 -1.51 -8.40
C PHE A 287 -12.79 -1.35 -9.25
N THR A 288 -11.81 -0.55 -8.80
CA THR A 288 -10.62 -0.25 -9.61
C THR A 288 -9.34 -0.88 -9.08
N LYS A 289 -9.28 -1.30 -7.82
CA LYS A 289 -8.04 -1.77 -7.14
C LYS A 289 -6.84 -0.81 -7.26
N LEU A 290 -7.05 0.46 -7.67
CA LEU A 290 -5.96 1.41 -7.93
C LEU A 290 -5.97 2.63 -7.02
N ARG A 291 -7.06 2.89 -6.29
CA ARG A 291 -7.22 4.14 -5.50
C ARG A 291 -6.13 4.29 -4.45
N ASP A 292 -5.92 3.28 -3.59
CA ASP A 292 -4.91 3.35 -2.53
C ASP A 292 -3.50 3.48 -3.11
N ARG A 293 -3.12 2.60 -4.06
CA ARG A 293 -1.81 2.67 -4.75
C ARG A 293 -1.56 4.05 -5.34
N THR A 294 -2.51 4.55 -6.13
CA THR A 294 -2.39 5.85 -6.80
C THR A 294 -2.17 6.97 -5.80
N LEU A 295 -2.91 6.97 -4.69
CA LEU A 295 -2.74 7.95 -3.63
C LEU A 295 -1.37 7.84 -2.95
N GLN A 296 -0.93 6.63 -2.59
CA GLN A 296 0.38 6.41 -1.96
C GLN A 296 1.53 6.96 -2.80
N TYR A 297 1.51 6.76 -4.12
CA TYR A 297 2.51 7.34 -5.04
C TYR A 297 2.34 8.85 -5.25
N LEU A 298 1.09 9.33 -5.34
CA LEU A 298 0.83 10.75 -5.55
C LEU A 298 1.34 11.60 -4.37
N ILE A 299 1.24 11.06 -3.16
CA ILE A 299 1.61 11.75 -1.92
C ILE A 299 3.00 11.34 -1.40
N GLU A 300 3.78 10.58 -2.15
CA GLU A 300 5.13 10.17 -1.77
C GLU A 300 6.00 11.39 -1.38
N ASN A 301 6.65 11.31 -0.22
CA ASN A 301 7.26 12.47 0.42
C ASN A 301 8.31 12.12 1.49
N LYS A 302 8.92 13.15 2.09
CA LYS A 302 9.92 13.04 3.16
C LYS A 302 9.41 13.35 4.57
N LEU A 303 8.12 13.65 4.75
CA LEU A 303 7.50 14.09 6.00
C LEU A 303 6.84 12.94 6.77
N PHE A 304 6.17 12.01 6.10
CA PHE A 304 5.48 10.87 6.70
C PHE A 304 5.61 9.62 5.82
N GLU A 305 5.34 8.44 6.38
CA GLU A 305 5.49 7.18 5.63
C GLU A 305 4.33 6.96 4.65
N THR A 306 4.68 6.48 3.46
CA THR A 306 3.77 6.00 2.40
C THR A 306 4.17 4.59 1.99
N GLN A 307 3.21 3.77 1.57
CA GLN A 307 3.45 2.38 1.17
C GLN A 307 3.75 2.29 -0.32
N GLN A 308 5.03 2.06 -0.63
CA GLN A 308 5.43 1.59 -1.95
C GLN A 308 4.88 0.17 -2.16
N SER A 309 4.41 -0.11 -3.38
CA SER A 309 3.76 -1.39 -3.69
C SER A 309 4.05 -1.83 -5.13
N ASP A 310 3.59 -3.02 -5.53
CA ASP A 310 3.39 -3.36 -6.94
C ASP A 310 2.11 -4.18 -7.14
N TYR A 311 1.64 -4.36 -8.38
CA TYR A 311 0.60 -5.33 -8.69
C TYR A 311 1.20 -6.73 -8.90
N VAL A 312 0.49 -7.76 -8.47
CA VAL A 312 0.93 -9.16 -8.58
C VAL A 312 -0.28 -10.07 -8.83
N ILE A 313 -0.06 -11.11 -9.63
CA ILE A 313 -1.04 -12.18 -9.82
C ILE A 313 -0.77 -13.28 -8.80
N VAL A 314 -1.80 -13.74 -8.10
CA VAL A 314 -1.69 -14.80 -7.10
C VAL A 314 -2.35 -16.08 -7.59
N PHE A 315 -1.70 -17.21 -7.35
CA PHE A 315 -2.26 -18.54 -7.45
C PHE A 315 -2.21 -19.22 -6.08
N ILE A 316 -3.22 -20.04 -5.76
CA ILE A 316 -3.26 -20.85 -4.54
C ILE A 316 -3.46 -22.30 -4.93
N ASP A 317 -2.54 -23.17 -4.53
CA ASP A 317 -2.51 -24.60 -4.85
C ASP A 317 -2.79 -24.87 -6.34
N GLY A 318 -2.21 -24.00 -7.17
CA GLY A 318 -2.28 -24.04 -8.62
C GLY A 318 -3.47 -23.33 -9.24
N GLU A 319 -4.47 -22.84 -8.50
CA GLU A 319 -5.62 -22.15 -9.10
C GLU A 319 -5.50 -20.62 -9.03
N TYR A 320 -5.93 -19.94 -10.11
CA TYR A 320 -5.90 -18.48 -10.18
C TYR A 320 -6.72 -17.84 -9.06
N TRP A 321 -6.09 -16.93 -8.33
CA TRP A 321 -6.66 -16.25 -7.17
C TRP A 321 -6.79 -14.74 -7.33
N GLY A 322 -6.51 -14.20 -8.52
CA GLY A 322 -6.76 -12.81 -8.85
C GLY A 322 -5.60 -11.86 -8.65
N ILE A 323 -5.95 -10.58 -8.75
CA ILE A 323 -5.03 -9.46 -8.72
C ILE A 323 -4.92 -8.94 -7.29
N TYR A 324 -3.68 -8.83 -6.83
CA TYR A 324 -3.29 -8.30 -5.53
C TYR A 324 -2.32 -7.13 -5.71
N SER A 325 -2.21 -6.32 -4.66
CA SER A 325 -1.04 -5.46 -4.46
C SER A 325 -0.08 -6.11 -3.46
N ILE A 326 1.22 -6.01 -3.71
CA ILE A 326 2.28 -6.45 -2.79
C ILE A 326 2.94 -5.24 -2.14
N TYR A 327 3.07 -5.24 -0.80
CA TYR A 327 3.75 -4.16 -0.05
C TYR A 327 4.31 -4.63 1.30
N GLU A 328 5.16 -3.82 1.92
CA GLU A 328 5.67 -4.03 3.29
C GLU A 328 4.60 -3.78 4.36
N GLU A 329 4.44 -4.72 5.30
CA GLU A 329 3.60 -4.49 6.48
C GLU A 329 4.25 -3.42 7.37
N TYR A 330 3.49 -2.40 7.75
CA TYR A 330 3.91 -1.49 8.80
C TYR A 330 3.93 -2.18 10.17
N ASP A 331 5.13 -2.48 10.64
CA ASP A 331 5.45 -2.99 11.98
C ASP A 331 6.82 -2.43 12.44
N ASP A 332 7.33 -2.91 13.57
CA ASP A 332 8.67 -2.55 14.06
C ASP A 332 9.78 -2.96 13.09
N HIS A 333 9.61 -4.08 12.39
CA HIS A 333 10.57 -4.55 11.40
C HIS A 333 10.62 -3.66 10.16
N TYR A 334 9.48 -3.11 9.71
CA TYR A 334 9.46 -2.11 8.63
C TYR A 334 10.33 -0.90 9.00
N ILE A 335 10.10 -0.28 10.16
CA ILE A 335 10.86 0.89 10.59
C ILE A 335 12.34 0.55 10.77
N ALA A 336 12.64 -0.56 11.45
CA ALA A 336 14.02 -1.02 11.67
C ALA A 336 14.78 -1.17 10.35
N ASN A 337 14.15 -1.81 9.36
CA ASN A 337 14.75 -2.06 8.05
C ASN A 337 14.89 -0.79 7.21
N ASN A 338 13.89 0.10 7.25
CA ASN A 338 13.86 1.32 6.44
C ASN A 338 14.76 2.44 6.99
N TYR A 339 15.07 2.43 8.29
CA TYR A 339 15.88 3.45 8.97
C TYR A 339 17.21 2.96 9.55
N ASP A 340 17.50 1.66 9.47
CA ASP A 340 18.70 1.04 10.07
C ASP A 340 18.79 1.20 11.59
N ILE A 341 17.67 0.96 12.29
CA ILE A 341 17.61 1.01 13.76
C ILE A 341 17.17 -0.33 14.36
N ASP A 342 17.48 -0.56 15.63
CA ASP A 342 17.00 -1.75 16.35
C ASP A 342 15.47 -1.74 16.43
N ASN A 343 14.82 -2.84 16.03
CA ASN A 343 13.37 -2.97 16.08
C ASN A 343 12.83 -2.87 17.52
N LYS A 344 13.63 -3.25 18.52
CA LYS A 344 13.27 -3.08 19.95
C LYS A 344 13.23 -1.62 20.39
N ASN A 345 13.84 -0.72 19.62
CA ASN A 345 13.79 0.73 19.84
C ASN A 345 12.60 1.38 19.13
N VAL A 346 11.78 0.63 18.39
CA VAL A 346 10.64 1.17 17.65
C VAL A 346 9.38 1.05 18.49
N VAL A 347 8.59 2.13 18.52
CA VAL A 347 7.23 2.14 19.04
C VAL A 347 6.29 2.44 17.88
N VAL A 348 5.25 1.61 17.69
CA VAL A 348 4.20 1.80 16.68
C VAL A 348 2.83 1.71 17.34
N VAL A 349 2.03 2.75 17.18
CA VAL A 349 0.64 2.81 17.68
C VAL A 349 -0.31 3.11 16.52
N LYS A 350 -1.18 2.14 16.22
CA LYS A 350 -2.20 2.23 15.17
C LYS A 350 -3.48 2.86 15.70
N SER A 351 -4.16 3.63 14.85
CA SER A 351 -5.42 4.32 15.17
C SER A 351 -5.35 5.27 16.38
N GLY A 352 -4.13 5.58 16.84
CA GLY A 352 -3.85 6.38 18.03
C GLY A 352 -4.05 5.65 19.37
N ASN A 353 -4.52 4.39 19.39
CA ASN A 353 -4.86 3.67 20.62
C ASN A 353 -4.61 2.15 20.58
N ASN A 354 -4.01 1.61 19.53
CA ASN A 354 -3.67 0.19 19.43
C ASN A 354 -2.15 0.02 19.34
N LEU A 355 -1.51 -0.44 20.42
CA LEU A 355 -0.07 -0.72 20.44
C LEU A 355 0.24 -1.91 19.53
N GLU A 356 0.94 -1.68 18.43
CA GLU A 356 1.40 -2.74 17.50
C GLU A 356 2.83 -3.16 17.83
N ALA A 357 3.67 -2.22 18.27
CA ALA A 357 5.04 -2.49 18.72
C ALA A 357 5.46 -1.53 19.84
N GLY A 358 6.20 -2.05 20.80
CA GLY A 358 6.63 -1.32 22.00
C GLY A 358 6.22 -2.03 23.28
N THR A 359 6.34 -1.31 24.39
CA THR A 359 5.94 -1.76 25.73
C THR A 359 4.70 -1.02 26.21
N GLU A 360 4.06 -1.52 27.27
CA GLU A 360 2.94 -0.83 27.91
C GLU A 360 3.31 0.59 28.39
N GLU A 361 4.56 0.80 28.82
CA GLU A 361 5.03 2.13 29.23
C GLU A 361 5.17 3.07 28.03
N ASP A 362 5.63 2.55 26.88
CA ASP A 362 5.67 3.31 25.63
C ASP A 362 4.27 3.78 25.23
N PHE A 363 3.26 2.92 25.43
CA PHE A 363 1.86 3.24 25.15
C PHE A 363 1.30 4.31 26.10
N LYS A 364 1.54 4.19 27.41
CA LYS A 364 1.14 5.23 28.38
C LYS A 364 1.76 6.59 28.06
N GLN A 365 3.03 6.61 27.66
CA GLN A 365 3.69 7.84 27.25
C GLN A 365 3.04 8.42 25.98
N HIS A 366 2.74 7.58 24.98
CA HIS A 366 2.00 8.00 23.78
C HIS A 366 0.62 8.59 24.13
N GLU A 367 -0.13 7.97 25.04
CA GLU A 367 -1.41 8.50 25.51
C GLU A 367 -1.25 9.85 26.22
N ALA A 368 -0.22 9.99 27.07
CA ALA A 368 0.10 11.24 27.77
C ALA A 368 0.46 12.37 26.78
N ASP A 369 1.25 12.05 25.75
CA ASP A 369 1.66 12.96 24.69
C ASP A 369 0.46 13.47 23.87
N LEU A 370 -0.40 12.55 23.41
CA LEU A 370 -1.62 12.92 22.68
C LEU A 370 -2.60 13.69 23.58
N LYS A 371 -2.71 13.31 24.86
CA LYS A 371 -3.55 14.04 25.83
C LYS A 371 -3.03 15.46 26.04
N PHE A 372 -1.72 15.64 26.18
CA PHE A 372 -1.11 16.97 26.31
C PHE A 372 -1.47 17.84 25.10
N ILE A 373 -1.27 17.35 23.88
CA ILE A 373 -1.60 18.08 22.65
C ILE A 373 -3.09 18.42 22.59
N ARG A 374 -3.98 17.48 22.90
CA ARG A 374 -5.43 17.64 22.73
C ARG A 374 -6.10 18.48 23.83
N LYS A 375 -5.52 18.52 25.04
CA LYS A 375 -6.18 19.12 26.23
C LYS A 375 -5.49 20.37 26.75
N THR A 376 -4.30 20.70 26.26
CA THR A 376 -3.57 21.92 26.64
C THR A 376 -3.86 23.04 25.63
N ASP A 377 -3.92 24.29 26.09
CA ASP A 377 -4.14 25.42 25.18
C ASP A 377 -2.89 25.73 24.34
N MET A 378 -2.95 25.40 23.05
CA MET A 378 -1.87 25.65 22.09
C MET A 378 -1.78 27.11 21.63
N SER A 379 -2.72 27.98 22.03
CA SER A 379 -2.55 29.43 21.83
C SER A 379 -1.36 29.98 22.62
N VAL A 380 -0.99 29.31 23.72
CA VAL A 380 0.17 29.65 24.56
C VAL A 380 1.46 29.16 23.90
N PRO A 381 2.44 30.05 23.60
CA PRO A 381 3.65 29.69 22.86
C PRO A 381 4.50 28.57 23.50
N ALA A 382 4.60 28.55 24.83
CA ALA A 382 5.36 27.51 25.54
C ALA A 382 4.74 26.11 25.37
N ASN A 383 3.40 26.02 25.40
CA ASN A 383 2.70 24.75 25.19
C ASN A 383 2.87 24.26 23.75
N TYR A 384 2.76 25.16 22.78
CA TYR A 384 3.01 24.84 21.38
C TYR A 384 4.46 24.39 21.16
N SER A 385 5.44 25.10 21.73
CA SER A 385 6.86 24.70 21.65
C SER A 385 7.07 23.28 22.15
N LYS A 386 6.51 22.93 23.32
CA LYS A 386 6.55 21.55 23.84
C LYS A 386 5.87 20.55 22.91
N ALA A 387 4.73 20.91 22.30
CA ALA A 387 4.09 20.03 21.32
C ALA A 387 4.98 19.77 20.09
N THR A 388 5.78 20.74 19.64
CA THR A 388 6.72 20.58 18.50
C THR A 388 7.87 19.62 18.80
N GLU A 389 8.15 19.35 20.08
CA GLU A 389 9.12 18.36 20.53
C GLU A 389 8.52 16.95 20.60
N ILE A 390 7.19 16.85 20.71
CA ILE A 390 6.46 15.57 20.83
C ILE A 390 6.11 15.00 19.46
N ILE A 391 5.57 15.82 18.56
CA ILE A 391 4.99 15.38 17.28
C ILE A 391 5.55 16.16 16.10
N ASP A 392 5.72 15.49 14.96
CA ASP A 392 6.12 16.13 13.72
C ASP A 392 4.98 16.99 13.14
N MET A 393 5.09 18.31 13.34
CA MET A 393 4.07 19.28 12.91
C MET A 393 3.88 19.31 11.40
N ASP A 394 4.96 19.20 10.61
CA ASP A 394 4.87 19.19 9.15
C ASP A 394 4.11 17.92 8.70
N GLY A 395 4.48 16.76 9.26
CA GLY A 395 3.82 15.49 8.97
C GLY A 395 2.32 15.51 9.28
N VAL A 396 1.93 15.96 10.48
CA VAL A 396 0.51 16.09 10.88
C VAL A 396 -0.25 17.04 9.96
N CYS A 397 0.36 18.19 9.65
CA CYS A 397 -0.26 19.22 8.83
C CYS A 397 -0.56 18.72 7.42
N TRP A 398 0.43 18.08 6.76
CA TRP A 398 0.26 17.56 5.41
C TRP A 398 -0.66 16.35 5.36
N PHE A 399 -0.50 15.39 6.29
CA PHE A 399 -1.37 14.23 6.37
C PHE A 399 -2.84 14.63 6.56
N GLY A 400 -3.11 15.52 7.52
CA GLY A 400 -4.45 16.05 7.74
C GLY A 400 -4.99 16.82 6.54
N ALA A 401 -4.19 17.63 5.86
CA ALA A 401 -4.65 18.36 4.68
C ALA A 401 -5.00 17.44 3.50
N ILE A 402 -4.19 16.39 3.27
CA ILE A 402 -4.43 15.40 2.22
C ILE A 402 -5.72 14.63 2.50
N LEU A 403 -5.90 14.10 3.70
CA LEU A 403 -7.10 13.32 4.05
C LEU A 403 -8.38 14.17 4.08
N ALA A 404 -8.27 15.49 4.33
CA ALA A 404 -9.38 16.42 4.18
C ALA A 404 -9.76 16.64 2.71
N PHE A 405 -8.76 16.71 1.83
CA PHE A 405 -8.99 16.90 0.38
C PHE A 405 -9.64 15.67 -0.23
N ILE A 406 -9.10 14.47 0.00
CA ILE A 406 -9.61 13.21 -0.57
C ILE A 406 -10.85 12.68 0.14
N GLU A 407 -11.18 13.21 1.32
CA GLU A 407 -12.33 12.81 2.10
C GLU A 407 -12.30 11.30 2.47
N CYS A 408 -11.21 10.87 3.10
CA CYS A 408 -11.04 9.47 3.52
C CYS A 408 -11.99 9.13 4.68
N LYS A 409 -13.04 8.35 4.41
CA LYS A 409 -14.21 8.16 5.28
C LYS A 409 -13.98 7.38 6.57
N ASP A 410 -12.88 6.67 6.66
CA ASP A 410 -12.44 5.90 7.82
C ASP A 410 -11.02 6.30 8.27
N GLY A 411 -10.49 7.41 7.71
CA GLY A 411 -9.17 7.95 7.97
C GLY A 411 -9.11 8.96 9.13
N TRP A 412 -8.13 9.85 9.10
CA TRP A 412 -7.76 10.77 10.19
C TRP A 412 -8.89 11.55 10.89
N TYR A 413 -9.89 12.03 10.14
CA TYR A 413 -10.99 12.83 10.71
C TYR A 413 -12.18 11.99 11.16
N TYR A 414 -12.42 10.85 10.52
CA TYR A 414 -13.65 10.06 10.66
C TYR A 414 -13.42 8.72 11.38
N GLY A 415 -12.24 8.13 11.28
CA GLY A 415 -11.93 6.79 11.77
C GLY A 415 -10.48 6.61 12.24
N GLY A 416 -9.95 5.41 12.00
CA GLY A 416 -8.70 4.92 12.58
C GLY A 416 -7.61 4.54 11.58
N ASN A 417 -7.78 4.83 10.29
CA ASN A 417 -6.84 4.44 9.24
C ASN A 417 -5.61 5.38 9.18
N PHE A 418 -4.80 5.31 10.23
CA PHE A 418 -3.48 5.92 10.34
C PHE A 418 -2.67 5.17 11.40
N SER A 419 -1.33 5.22 11.30
CA SER A 419 -0.43 4.75 12.36
C SER A 419 0.52 5.86 12.75
N MET A 420 1.10 5.75 13.93
CA MET A 420 2.12 6.65 14.43
C MET A 420 3.33 5.84 14.89
N TRP A 421 4.53 6.28 14.55
CA TRP A 421 5.76 5.67 15.06
C TRP A 421 6.71 6.70 15.69
N ARG A 422 7.58 6.22 16.56
CA ARG A 422 8.77 6.92 17.04
C ARG A 422 9.88 5.94 17.38
N ALA A 423 11.11 6.43 17.44
CA ALA A 423 12.16 5.76 18.19
C ALA A 423 11.94 6.03 19.69
N ARG A 424 12.04 5.02 20.56
CA ARG A 424 11.98 5.20 22.01
C ARG A 424 13.16 6.06 22.47
N GLU A 425 14.36 5.63 22.09
CA GLU A 425 15.61 6.34 22.31
C GLU A 425 16.07 7.02 21.01
N PRO A 426 16.26 8.36 21.00
CA PRO A 426 16.71 9.07 19.81
C PRO A 426 18.07 8.58 19.28
N VAL A 427 18.15 8.38 17.96
CA VAL A 427 19.37 8.00 17.24
C VAL A 427 19.79 9.15 16.33
N SER A 428 20.67 10.03 16.82
CA SER A 428 21.04 11.30 16.17
C SER A 428 21.63 11.18 14.75
N SER A 429 22.22 10.03 14.39
CA SER A 429 22.79 9.75 13.07
C SER A 429 21.74 9.29 12.04
N VAL A 430 20.51 9.00 12.47
CA VAL A 430 19.45 8.44 11.64
C VAL A 430 18.35 9.49 11.44
N PRO A 431 18.03 9.85 10.18
CA PRO A 431 16.91 10.76 9.89
C PRO A 431 15.62 10.25 10.54
N LYS A 432 14.84 11.16 11.14
CA LYS A 432 13.54 10.87 11.76
C LYS A 432 13.55 9.90 12.95
N ALA A 433 14.71 9.45 13.42
CA ALA A 433 14.82 8.71 14.68
C ALA A 433 15.08 9.66 15.87
N ASP A 434 14.44 10.82 15.92
CA ASP A 434 14.68 11.88 16.93
C ASP A 434 13.74 11.80 18.15
N GLY A 435 12.96 10.72 18.28
CA GLY A 435 11.97 10.54 19.36
C GLY A 435 10.59 11.13 19.08
N LYS A 436 10.41 11.92 18.01
CA LYS A 436 9.11 12.51 17.68
C LYS A 436 8.14 11.48 17.10
N LEU A 437 6.86 11.64 17.44
CA LEU A 437 5.75 10.93 16.81
C LEU A 437 5.60 11.35 15.34
N ARG A 438 5.58 10.37 14.44
CA ARG A 438 5.43 10.53 12.98
C ARG A 438 4.33 9.68 12.43
N ILE A 439 3.58 10.23 11.47
CA ILE A 439 2.45 9.55 10.85
C ILE A 439 2.93 8.53 9.80
N MET A 440 2.16 7.46 9.66
CA MET A 440 2.28 6.45 8.61
C MET A 440 0.93 6.25 7.93
N THR A 441 0.90 6.38 6.61
CA THR A 441 -0.33 6.38 5.80
C THR A 441 -0.67 4.98 5.31
N PHE A 442 -1.90 4.51 5.53
CA PHE A 442 -2.41 3.24 5.01
C PHE A 442 -3.93 3.31 4.80
N ASP A 443 -4.48 2.44 3.95
CA ASP A 443 -5.93 2.20 3.78
C ASP A 443 -6.68 3.48 3.40
N THR A 444 -6.26 4.07 2.28
CA THR A 444 -6.77 5.35 1.78
C THR A 444 -7.83 5.20 0.69
N GLU A 445 -8.17 3.97 0.28
CA GLU A 445 -9.07 3.78 -0.87
C GLU A 445 -10.52 4.15 -0.59
N PHE A 446 -10.99 4.17 0.67
CA PHE A 446 -12.33 4.64 1.00
C PHE A 446 -12.40 6.18 1.00
N SER A 447 -12.13 6.73 -0.18
CA SER A 447 -12.00 8.16 -0.44
C SER A 447 -12.43 8.47 -1.88
N MET A 448 -12.39 9.75 -2.25
CA MET A 448 -12.57 10.24 -3.61
C MET A 448 -13.82 9.70 -4.33
N GLY A 449 -14.93 9.62 -3.59
CA GLY A 449 -16.23 9.24 -4.13
C GLY A 449 -16.53 7.75 -4.19
N LEU A 450 -15.68 6.87 -3.63
CA LEU A 450 -15.96 5.43 -3.55
C LEU A 450 -17.35 5.14 -2.93
N TYR A 451 -18.05 4.14 -3.46
CA TYR A 451 -19.44 3.73 -3.15
C TYR A 451 -20.55 4.69 -3.58
N ASN A 452 -20.24 5.79 -4.26
CA ASN A 452 -21.29 6.61 -4.88
C ASN A 452 -21.51 6.16 -6.32
N ASN A 453 -22.77 5.88 -6.65
CA ASN A 453 -23.19 5.51 -8.01
C ASN A 453 -23.23 6.71 -8.97
N ASP A 454 -22.98 7.92 -8.47
CA ASP A 454 -22.94 9.14 -9.26
C ASP A 454 -21.83 10.10 -8.79
N TYR A 455 -21.52 11.07 -9.66
CA TYR A 455 -20.47 12.05 -9.46
C TYR A 455 -20.81 13.13 -8.41
N SER A 456 -21.89 12.99 -7.63
CA SER A 456 -22.54 14.13 -6.97
C SER A 456 -21.93 14.55 -5.63
N LYS A 457 -21.35 13.63 -4.86
CA LYS A 457 -20.90 13.89 -3.47
C LYS A 457 -19.45 14.32 -3.35
N TYR A 458 -19.04 15.35 -4.09
CA TYR A 458 -17.69 15.95 -4.00
C TYR A 458 -17.62 17.15 -3.04
N ASP A 459 -18.76 17.57 -2.50
CA ASP A 459 -18.97 18.79 -1.73
C ASP A 459 -19.24 18.55 -0.24
N ASN A 460 -19.06 17.32 0.25
CA ASN A 460 -19.03 17.05 1.69
C ASN A 460 -17.96 17.92 2.36
N ASP A 461 -18.32 18.57 3.46
CA ASP A 461 -17.49 19.59 4.11
C ASP A 461 -16.95 19.10 5.46
N VAL A 462 -15.79 18.45 5.42
CA VAL A 462 -15.07 18.00 6.61
C VAL A 462 -14.80 19.15 7.59
N PHE A 463 -14.63 20.38 7.11
CA PHE A 463 -14.35 21.53 7.98
C PHE A 463 -15.60 22.02 8.69
N ALA A 464 -16.77 21.96 8.06
CA ALA A 464 -18.04 22.21 8.74
C ALA A 464 -18.28 21.17 9.85
N GLU A 465 -17.97 19.89 9.57
CA GLU A 465 -18.11 18.80 10.54
C GLU A 465 -17.15 18.92 11.73
N LEU A 466 -15.92 19.43 11.50
CA LEU A 466 -14.92 19.69 12.55
C LEU A 466 -15.39 20.67 13.63
N TYR A 467 -16.33 21.56 13.33
CA TYR A 467 -16.88 22.53 14.29
C TYR A 467 -18.33 22.21 14.70
N SER A 468 -18.89 21.08 14.25
CA SER A 468 -20.25 20.67 14.61
C SER A 468 -20.34 20.23 16.08
N THR A 469 -21.36 20.70 16.80
CA THR A 469 -21.63 20.28 18.18
C THR A 469 -22.43 18.99 18.29
N THR A 470 -22.97 18.48 17.16
CA THR A 470 -23.79 17.27 17.12
C THR A 470 -23.07 16.08 16.46
N SER A 471 -21.88 16.30 15.90
CA SER A 471 -21.05 15.25 15.30
C SER A 471 -20.04 14.70 16.30
N TYR A 472 -19.67 13.42 16.14
CA TYR A 472 -18.56 12.82 16.89
C TYR A 472 -17.18 13.25 16.34
N ILE A 473 -17.13 13.77 15.10
CA ILE A 473 -15.89 14.09 14.38
C ILE A 473 -14.92 14.97 15.17
N PRO A 474 -15.33 16.03 15.89
CA PRO A 474 -14.41 16.84 16.69
C PRO A 474 -13.70 16.06 17.81
N THR A 475 -14.25 14.91 18.21
CA THR A 475 -13.70 14.07 19.29
C THR A 475 -12.68 13.04 18.81
N THR A 476 -12.62 12.76 17.51
CA THR A 476 -11.66 11.80 16.94
C THR A 476 -10.23 12.27 17.16
N THR A 477 -9.28 11.34 17.18
CA THR A 477 -7.87 11.64 17.46
C THR A 477 -7.33 12.70 16.51
N GLY A 478 -7.51 12.52 15.20
CA GLY A 478 -6.97 13.45 14.21
C GLY A 478 -7.61 14.83 14.26
N SER A 479 -8.94 14.89 14.33
CA SER A 479 -9.69 16.15 14.45
C SER A 479 -9.29 16.94 15.67
N SER A 480 -9.24 16.31 16.85
CA SER A 480 -8.92 16.99 18.10
C SER A 480 -7.46 17.47 18.18
N ILE A 481 -6.53 16.78 17.51
CA ILE A 481 -5.15 17.27 17.33
C ILE A 481 -5.15 18.55 16.47
N ILE A 482 -5.82 18.53 15.31
CA ILE A 482 -5.89 19.69 14.41
C ILE A 482 -6.57 20.88 15.09
N LEU A 483 -7.73 20.68 15.72
CA LEU A 483 -8.48 21.72 16.44
C LEU A 483 -7.70 22.31 17.62
N SER A 484 -6.83 21.52 18.25
CA SER A 484 -5.95 22.05 19.29
C SER A 484 -4.83 22.89 18.69
N LEU A 485 -4.04 22.31 17.78
CA LEU A 485 -2.85 22.94 17.20
C LEU A 485 -3.18 24.22 16.42
N ILE A 486 -4.35 24.30 15.77
CA ILE A 486 -4.77 25.47 14.99
C ILE A 486 -5.02 26.73 15.81
N LYS A 487 -5.05 26.63 17.15
CA LYS A 487 -5.07 27.80 18.04
C LYS A 487 -3.75 28.57 18.01
N ASN A 488 -2.65 27.92 17.63
CA ASN A 488 -1.37 28.59 17.44
C ASN A 488 -1.32 29.28 16.07
N PRO A 489 -0.96 30.58 15.98
CA PRO A 489 -0.91 31.31 14.71
C PRO A 489 0.08 30.74 13.68
N GLU A 490 1.21 30.16 14.11
CA GLU A 490 2.20 29.56 13.22
C GLU A 490 1.65 28.29 12.58
N PHE A 491 1.13 27.37 13.39
CA PHE A 491 0.49 26.16 12.89
C PHE A 491 -0.72 26.49 12.01
N LYS A 492 -1.56 27.46 12.40
CA LYS A 492 -2.72 27.87 11.59
C LYS A 492 -2.29 28.36 10.21
N ASN A 493 -1.23 29.17 10.12
CA ASN A 493 -0.72 29.60 8.83
C ASN A 493 -0.19 28.41 8.00
N MET A 494 0.56 27.52 8.63
CA MET A 494 1.09 26.32 7.99
C MET A 494 -0.02 25.42 7.46
N PHE A 495 -1.07 25.15 8.25
CA PHE A 495 -2.19 24.31 7.87
C PHE A 495 -3.02 24.90 6.72
N LEU A 496 -3.39 26.18 6.80
CA LEU A 496 -4.16 26.83 5.75
C LEU A 496 -3.39 26.91 4.43
N THR A 497 -2.08 27.18 4.46
CA THR A 497 -1.26 27.17 3.24
C THR A 497 -1.02 25.77 2.69
N THR A 498 -0.92 24.76 3.57
CA THR A 498 -0.81 23.35 3.17
C THR A 498 -2.09 22.86 2.49
N LEU A 499 -3.26 23.25 3.00
CA LEU A 499 -4.54 22.97 2.34
C LEU A 499 -4.60 23.55 0.92
N CYS A 500 -4.10 24.78 0.73
CA CYS A 500 -3.94 25.34 -0.62
C CYS A 500 -2.98 24.52 -1.47
N ASP A 501 -1.83 24.10 -0.91
CA ASP A 501 -0.82 23.35 -1.64
C ASP A 501 -1.26 21.93 -2.02
N VAL A 502 -2.07 21.26 -1.20
CA VAL A 502 -2.65 19.95 -1.56
C VAL A 502 -3.42 20.05 -2.87
N GLN A 503 -4.29 21.06 -3.02
CA GLN A 503 -5.00 21.30 -4.27
C GLN A 503 -4.06 21.79 -5.40
N ASN A 504 -3.18 22.74 -5.11
CA ASN A 504 -2.38 23.44 -6.14
C ASN A 504 -1.18 22.64 -6.64
N ILE A 505 -0.63 21.73 -5.81
CA ILE A 505 0.67 21.09 -6.03
C ILE A 505 0.54 19.57 -6.07
N ILE A 506 -0.15 18.95 -5.11
CA ILE A 506 -0.21 17.49 -5.00
C ILE A 506 -1.21 16.93 -6.01
N PHE A 507 -2.45 17.40 -5.95
CA PHE A 507 -3.50 16.99 -6.88
C PHE A 507 -3.43 17.78 -8.19
N ASP A 508 -2.25 17.96 -8.79
CA ASP A 508 -2.14 18.45 -10.17
C ASP A 508 -2.81 17.42 -11.12
N GLU A 509 -3.66 17.90 -12.03
CA GLU A 509 -4.45 17.01 -12.90
C GLU A 509 -3.56 16.16 -13.82
N LYS A 510 -2.41 16.68 -14.25
CA LYS A 510 -1.49 15.92 -15.10
C LYS A 510 -0.84 14.78 -14.32
N ASP A 511 -0.38 15.06 -13.10
CA ASP A 511 0.32 14.07 -12.27
C ASP A 511 -0.65 12.95 -11.84
N LEU A 512 -1.88 13.29 -11.43
CA LEU A 512 -2.93 12.33 -11.09
C LEU A 512 -3.34 11.47 -12.29
N ASN A 513 -3.68 12.10 -13.43
CA ASN A 513 -4.13 11.35 -14.61
C ASN A 513 -3.04 10.42 -15.14
N ARG A 514 -1.76 10.82 -15.08
CA ARG A 514 -0.65 9.95 -15.44
C ARG A 514 -0.61 8.69 -14.58
N LEU A 515 -0.70 8.82 -13.24
CA LEU A 515 -0.67 7.67 -12.34
C LEU A 515 -1.89 6.74 -12.51
N ILE A 516 -3.07 7.32 -12.76
CA ILE A 516 -4.29 6.57 -13.08
C ILE A 516 -4.11 5.82 -14.40
N GLU A 517 -3.59 6.48 -15.44
CA GLU A 517 -3.34 5.86 -16.76
C GLU A 517 -2.33 4.71 -16.64
N GLU A 518 -1.21 4.94 -15.96
CA GLU A 518 -0.20 3.91 -15.65
C GLU A 518 -0.82 2.68 -14.97
N SER A 519 -1.62 2.87 -13.92
CA SER A 519 -2.25 1.75 -13.20
C SER A 519 -3.37 1.07 -14.01
N SER A 520 -4.20 1.86 -14.68
CA SER A 520 -5.35 1.38 -15.46
C SER A 520 -4.94 0.58 -16.69
N SER A 521 -3.84 0.94 -17.35
CA SER A 521 -3.32 0.22 -18.52
C SER A 521 -2.85 -1.19 -18.18
N VAL A 522 -2.36 -1.38 -16.95
CA VAL A 522 -1.96 -2.69 -16.40
C VAL A 522 -3.18 -3.51 -15.99
N LEU A 523 -4.14 -2.88 -15.31
CA LEU A 523 -5.27 -3.59 -14.69
C LEU A 523 -6.40 -3.91 -15.65
N LEU A 524 -6.72 -3.03 -16.60
CA LEU A 524 -7.88 -3.17 -17.49
C LEU A 524 -7.93 -4.54 -18.21
N PRO A 525 -6.84 -5.08 -18.79
CA PRO A 525 -6.87 -6.38 -19.45
C PRO A 525 -7.17 -7.56 -18.51
N LEU A 526 -6.99 -7.38 -17.20
CA LEU A 526 -7.08 -8.41 -16.18
C LEU A 526 -8.46 -8.44 -15.48
N MET A 527 -9.27 -7.39 -15.68
CA MET A 527 -10.55 -7.23 -14.97
C MET A 527 -11.55 -8.33 -15.29
N LYS A 528 -11.55 -8.84 -16.52
CA LYS A 528 -12.43 -9.94 -16.93
C LYS A 528 -12.18 -11.19 -16.10
N GLU A 529 -10.96 -11.72 -16.10
CA GLU A 529 -10.62 -12.95 -15.37
C GLU A 529 -10.77 -12.75 -13.85
N ASN A 530 -10.39 -11.58 -13.32
CA ASN A 530 -10.60 -11.26 -11.91
C ASN A 530 -12.09 -11.26 -11.53
N ASN A 531 -12.96 -10.70 -12.36
CA ASN A 531 -14.41 -10.69 -12.13
C ASN A 531 -15.02 -12.09 -12.32
N GLU A 532 -14.59 -12.86 -13.32
CA GLU A 532 -15.04 -14.25 -13.51
C GLU A 532 -14.73 -15.13 -12.28
N ARG A 533 -13.67 -14.79 -11.52
CA ARG A 533 -13.32 -15.47 -10.26
C ARG A 533 -14.12 -15.01 -9.04
N PHE A 534 -14.41 -13.70 -8.93
CA PHE A 534 -14.90 -13.09 -7.68
C PHE A 534 -16.25 -12.38 -7.76
N GLY A 535 -16.84 -12.30 -8.96
CA GLY A 535 -18.08 -11.60 -9.22
C GLY A 535 -17.96 -10.07 -9.18
N PHE A 536 -19.09 -9.42 -9.43
CA PHE A 536 -19.28 -7.99 -9.25
C PHE A 536 -19.39 -7.62 -7.76
N PRO A 537 -19.29 -6.32 -7.40
CA PRO A 537 -19.57 -5.88 -6.03
C PRO A 537 -20.94 -6.38 -5.53
N ARG A 538 -21.06 -6.59 -4.22
CA ARG A 538 -22.30 -7.04 -3.56
C ARG A 538 -23.48 -6.11 -3.87
N GLU A 539 -23.21 -4.83 -4.07
CA GLU A 539 -24.19 -3.81 -4.43
C GLU A 539 -24.94 -4.12 -5.75
N PHE A 540 -24.39 -5.00 -6.59
CA PHE A 540 -25.03 -5.47 -7.83
C PHE A 540 -25.76 -6.81 -7.68
N GLU A 541 -25.81 -7.40 -6.48
CA GLU A 541 -26.49 -8.67 -6.24
C GLU A 541 -27.99 -8.56 -6.58
N GLY A 542 -28.47 -9.46 -7.45
CA GLY A 542 -29.86 -9.46 -7.92
C GLY A 542 -30.19 -8.44 -9.02
N MET A 543 -29.22 -7.66 -9.50
CA MET A 543 -29.39 -6.74 -10.63
C MET A 543 -29.18 -7.44 -11.98
N ASP A 544 -29.90 -6.96 -13.00
CA ASP A 544 -29.62 -7.33 -14.40
C ASP A 544 -28.42 -6.53 -14.91
N ILE A 545 -27.26 -7.17 -14.99
CA ILE A 545 -25.98 -6.54 -15.33
C ILE A 545 -25.84 -6.50 -16.85
N THR A 546 -25.93 -5.28 -17.42
CA THR A 546 -25.86 -5.04 -18.88
C THR A 546 -24.50 -4.58 -19.38
N PHE A 547 -23.49 -4.50 -18.50
CA PHE A 547 -22.14 -4.05 -18.80
C PHE A 547 -21.10 -5.13 -18.49
N THR A 548 -19.96 -5.04 -19.17
CA THR A 548 -18.79 -5.90 -18.97
C THR A 548 -17.97 -5.46 -17.75
N PRO A 549 -17.14 -6.35 -17.16
CA PRO A 549 -16.19 -5.97 -16.11
C PRO A 549 -15.27 -4.80 -16.52
N GLU A 550 -14.87 -4.76 -17.78
CA GLU A 550 -14.04 -3.70 -18.36
C GLU A 550 -14.78 -2.36 -18.46
N GLU A 551 -16.07 -2.37 -18.78
CA GLU A 551 -16.91 -1.16 -18.78
C GLU A 551 -17.15 -0.63 -17.37
N HIS A 552 -17.42 -1.53 -16.41
CA HIS A 552 -17.52 -1.17 -14.99
C HIS A 552 -16.24 -0.49 -14.49
N PHE A 553 -15.09 -1.11 -14.75
CA PHE A 553 -13.78 -0.57 -14.37
C PHE A 553 -13.52 0.83 -14.96
N LYS A 554 -13.83 1.04 -16.26
CA LYS A 554 -13.71 2.35 -16.91
C LYS A 554 -14.66 3.39 -16.30
N ASN A 555 -15.89 2.99 -15.97
CA ASN A 555 -16.86 3.87 -15.32
C ASN A 555 -16.36 4.31 -13.94
N GLU A 556 -15.81 3.39 -13.15
CA GLU A 556 -15.25 3.70 -11.83
C GLU A 556 -14.05 4.66 -11.89
N ILE A 557 -13.19 4.53 -12.92
CA ILE A 557 -12.12 5.51 -13.18
C ILE A 557 -12.71 6.89 -13.50
N ASN A 558 -13.76 6.95 -14.33
CA ASN A 558 -14.41 8.21 -14.65
C ASN A 558 -15.02 8.87 -13.41
N ILE A 559 -15.63 8.09 -12.51
CA ILE A 559 -16.16 8.55 -11.23
C ILE A 559 -15.03 9.18 -10.40
N LEU A 560 -13.92 8.47 -10.23
CA LEU A 560 -12.75 8.95 -9.51
C LEU A 560 -12.21 10.26 -10.09
N THR A 561 -11.93 10.33 -11.39
CA THR A 561 -11.33 11.52 -12.01
C THR A 561 -12.26 12.72 -11.98
N THR A 562 -13.57 12.48 -12.16
CA THR A 562 -14.58 13.54 -12.14
C THR A 562 -14.81 14.07 -10.73
N TRP A 563 -14.83 13.18 -9.73
CA TRP A 563 -14.94 13.57 -8.33
C TRP A 563 -13.80 14.51 -7.93
N VAL A 564 -12.54 14.15 -8.25
CA VAL A 564 -11.38 14.99 -7.91
C VAL A 564 -11.43 16.34 -8.63
N LYS A 565 -11.84 16.35 -9.89
CA LYS A 565 -12.01 17.59 -10.66
C LYS A 565 -13.04 18.53 -10.00
N ASN A 566 -14.19 17.98 -9.61
CA ASN A 566 -15.26 18.76 -8.99
C ASN A 566 -14.90 19.20 -7.56
N ARG A 567 -14.20 18.35 -6.79
CA ARG A 567 -13.70 18.66 -5.44
C ARG A 567 -12.90 19.96 -5.40
N LYS A 568 -12.03 20.19 -6.39
CA LYS A 568 -11.22 21.42 -6.51
C LYS A 568 -12.05 22.70 -6.67
N THR A 569 -13.30 22.59 -7.13
CA THR A 569 -14.18 23.76 -7.34
C THR A 569 -14.84 24.27 -6.06
N VAL A 570 -14.85 23.45 -5.01
CA VAL A 570 -15.50 23.72 -3.72
C VAL A 570 -14.52 23.77 -2.55
N PHE A 571 -13.41 23.04 -2.60
CA PHE A 571 -12.52 22.85 -1.45
C PHE A 571 -12.00 24.15 -0.81
N LEU A 572 -11.45 25.08 -1.61
CA LEU A 572 -10.99 26.37 -1.07
C LEU A 572 -12.13 27.27 -0.58
N LYS A 573 -13.36 27.10 -1.09
CA LYS A 573 -14.54 27.82 -0.59
C LYS A 573 -14.97 27.29 0.78
N GLN A 574 -14.96 25.98 0.96
CA GLN A 574 -15.25 25.33 2.25
C GLN A 574 -14.25 25.81 3.32
N ILE A 575 -12.96 25.83 2.99
CA ILE A 575 -11.92 26.36 3.89
C ILE A 575 -12.17 27.84 4.20
N ALA A 576 -12.47 28.67 3.19
CA ALA A 576 -12.77 30.08 3.42
C ALA A 576 -13.94 30.27 4.40
N ASN A 577 -15.02 29.51 4.20
CA ASN A 577 -16.21 29.56 5.06
C ASN A 577 -15.89 29.11 6.49
N ALA A 578 -15.23 27.95 6.64
CA ALA A 578 -14.94 27.37 7.95
C ALA A 578 -13.99 28.22 8.80
N PHE A 579 -13.09 28.98 8.16
CA PHE A 579 -12.10 29.79 8.86
C PHE A 579 -12.37 31.30 8.81
N GLY A 580 -13.50 31.73 8.24
CA GLY A 580 -13.86 33.15 8.10
C GLY A 580 -12.87 33.94 7.24
N LEU A 581 -12.33 33.34 6.19
CA LEU A 581 -11.34 33.95 5.29
C LEU A 581 -12.03 34.55 4.07
N LYS A 582 -11.37 35.54 3.45
CA LYS A 582 -11.77 36.01 2.12
C LYS A 582 -11.51 34.92 1.07
N PRO A 583 -12.20 34.94 -0.08
CA PRO A 583 -11.90 34.04 -1.19
C PRO A 583 -10.41 34.07 -1.55
N ALA A 584 -9.84 32.90 -1.80
CA ALA A 584 -8.46 32.76 -2.22
C ALA A 584 -8.19 33.55 -3.52
N VAL A 585 -6.97 34.08 -3.65
CA VAL A 585 -6.54 34.83 -4.82
C VAL A 585 -5.43 34.08 -5.55
N LYS A 586 -5.47 34.14 -6.88
CA LYS A 586 -4.41 33.57 -7.72
C LYS A 586 -3.12 34.37 -7.59
N ILE A 587 -2.03 33.68 -7.27
CA ILE A 587 -0.66 34.21 -7.36
C ILE A 587 0.07 33.61 -8.55
N THR A 588 1.04 34.33 -9.08
CA THR A 588 1.99 33.84 -10.08
C THR A 588 3.39 33.87 -9.50
N VAL A 589 4.12 32.76 -9.61
CA VAL A 589 5.54 32.69 -9.26
C VAL A 589 6.35 32.25 -10.48
N SER A 590 7.49 32.89 -10.72
CA SER A 590 8.37 32.59 -11.86
C SER A 590 9.85 32.73 -11.49
N SER A 591 10.72 32.25 -12.38
CA SER A 591 12.13 32.60 -12.43
C SER A 591 12.38 33.60 -13.57
N ASN A 592 13.41 34.43 -13.45
CA ASN A 592 13.89 35.25 -14.56
C ASN A 592 14.54 34.40 -15.67
N ASP A 593 15.12 33.26 -15.30
CA ASP A 593 15.67 32.26 -16.21
C ASP A 593 15.68 30.90 -15.50
N PHE A 594 14.78 30.00 -15.92
CA PHE A 594 14.64 28.67 -15.31
C PHE A 594 15.88 27.79 -15.50
N ARG A 595 16.78 28.11 -16.43
CA ARG A 595 18.09 27.43 -16.54
C ARG A 595 19.01 27.76 -15.39
N LYS A 596 18.85 28.95 -14.78
CA LYS A 596 19.69 29.42 -13.66
C LYS A 596 19.15 29.03 -12.29
N GLY A 597 17.87 28.72 -12.20
CA GLY A 597 17.24 28.25 -10.97
C GLY A 597 15.72 28.28 -11.04
N GLY A 598 15.11 27.47 -10.18
CA GLY A 598 13.66 27.39 -9.97
C GLY A 598 13.28 27.81 -8.56
N PHE A 599 12.10 27.39 -8.10
CA PHE A 599 11.64 27.67 -6.73
C PHE A 599 10.78 26.54 -6.19
N SER A 600 10.61 26.49 -4.87
CA SER A 600 9.57 25.71 -4.20
C SER A 600 8.59 26.63 -3.49
N ILE A 601 7.35 26.19 -3.36
CA ILE A 601 6.31 26.86 -2.59
C ILE A 601 6.11 26.08 -1.29
N ASN A 602 6.12 26.79 -0.16
CA ASN A 602 6.09 26.25 1.19
C ASN A 602 6.98 25.00 1.33
N LYS A 603 6.37 23.85 1.67
CA LYS A 603 7.01 22.54 1.83
C LYS A 603 6.83 21.62 0.62
N GLY A 604 6.29 22.11 -0.51
CA GLY A 604 6.06 21.27 -1.70
C GLY A 604 7.31 20.59 -2.26
N TYR A 605 8.52 21.07 -1.96
CA TYR A 605 9.78 20.39 -2.31
C TYR A 605 9.95 19.03 -1.63
N GLU A 606 9.33 18.82 -0.47
CA GLU A 606 9.42 17.57 0.28
C GLU A 606 8.63 16.43 -0.38
N PHE A 607 7.79 16.74 -1.38
CA PHE A 607 7.03 15.79 -2.19
C PHE A 607 7.74 15.62 -3.54
N ASN A 608 8.33 14.45 -3.78
CA ASN A 608 9.05 14.12 -5.02
C ASN A 608 10.11 15.15 -5.46
N GLY A 609 10.72 15.87 -4.51
CA GLY A 609 11.74 16.89 -4.80
C GLY A 609 11.22 18.06 -5.63
N LYS A 610 9.91 18.36 -5.60
CA LYS A 610 9.25 19.26 -6.56
C LYS A 610 9.84 20.67 -6.52
N VAL A 611 10.64 20.98 -7.54
CA VAL A 611 11.14 22.32 -7.85
C VAL A 611 10.46 22.80 -9.13
N PHE A 612 9.78 23.94 -9.06
CA PHE A 612 9.17 24.56 -10.21
C PHE A 612 10.25 25.15 -11.12
N ASN A 613 10.47 24.48 -12.24
CA ASN A 613 11.29 24.91 -13.38
C ASN A 613 10.45 25.55 -14.49
N LYS A 614 9.19 25.87 -14.18
CA LYS A 614 8.22 26.58 -15.02
C LYS A 614 7.42 27.55 -14.15
N LYS A 615 6.71 28.46 -14.80
CA LYS A 615 5.81 29.40 -14.12
C LYS A 615 4.73 28.62 -13.36
N PHE A 616 4.54 28.96 -12.09
CA PHE A 616 3.51 28.41 -11.22
C PHE A 616 2.35 29.41 -11.09
N ASN A 617 1.12 28.88 -11.06
CA ASN A 617 -0.05 29.64 -10.63
C ASN A 617 -0.82 28.80 -9.62
N GLY A 618 -1.15 29.38 -8.48
CA GLY A 618 -1.93 28.73 -7.44
C GLY A 618 -2.78 29.74 -6.68
N GLU A 619 -3.80 29.24 -6.01
CA GLU A 619 -4.74 30.05 -5.22
C GLU A 619 -4.39 29.99 -3.74
N TYR A 620 -4.30 31.16 -3.10
CA TYR A 620 -3.94 31.29 -1.69
C TYR A 620 -4.76 32.38 -1.02
N PHE A 621 -5.07 32.20 0.27
CA PHE A 621 -5.77 33.20 1.08
C PHE A 621 -4.89 34.42 1.35
N THR A 622 -5.50 35.61 1.33
CA THR A 622 -4.79 36.89 1.49
C THR A 622 -4.26 37.13 2.90
N GLU A 623 -4.86 36.42 3.86
CA GLU A 623 -4.62 36.48 5.29
C GLU A 623 -3.41 35.62 5.70
N ASN A 624 -2.94 34.74 4.82
CA ASN A 624 -1.86 33.80 5.11
C ASN A 624 -0.55 34.17 4.40
N ILE A 625 0.56 33.85 5.05
CA ILE A 625 1.91 34.02 4.50
C ILE A 625 2.23 32.79 3.65
N VAL A 626 2.45 33.01 2.35
CA VAL A 626 2.99 32.01 1.42
C VAL A 626 4.50 32.17 1.37
N TYR A 627 5.22 31.07 1.61
CA TYR A 627 6.68 31.03 1.55
C TYR A 627 7.15 30.53 0.20
N ILE A 628 8.09 31.24 -0.41
CA ILE A 628 8.67 30.91 -1.72
C ILE A 628 10.17 30.81 -1.54
N THR A 629 10.74 29.63 -1.80
CA THR A 629 12.18 29.38 -1.64
C THR A 629 12.84 29.23 -3.00
N GLY A 630 13.80 30.11 -3.31
CA GLY A 630 14.59 30.03 -4.54
C GLY A 630 15.60 28.87 -4.48
N LYS A 631 15.62 28.05 -5.53
CA LYS A 631 16.50 26.89 -5.68
C LYS A 631 17.40 27.11 -6.91
N ALA A 632 18.62 27.57 -6.67
CA ALA A 632 19.57 27.87 -7.75
C ALA A 632 20.12 26.59 -8.39
N SER A 633 20.34 26.61 -9.71
CA SER A 633 21.07 25.56 -10.42
C SER A 633 22.55 25.55 -10.00
N LYS A 634 23.26 24.45 -10.31
CA LYS A 634 24.70 24.33 -10.01
C LYS A 634 25.49 25.53 -10.55
N GLY A 635 26.32 26.13 -9.70
CA GLY A 635 27.14 27.32 -10.04
C GLY A 635 26.39 28.65 -10.09
N ARG A 636 25.09 28.67 -9.76
CA ARG A 636 24.26 29.89 -9.76
C ARG A 636 23.89 30.29 -8.34
N LYS A 637 23.42 31.53 -8.17
CA LYS A 637 22.84 32.01 -6.91
C LYS A 637 21.63 32.90 -7.12
N LEU A 638 20.72 32.85 -6.15
CA LEU A 638 19.62 33.81 -6.09
C LEU A 638 20.18 35.22 -5.82
N LYS A 639 19.93 36.16 -6.73
CA LYS A 639 20.36 37.57 -6.62
C LYS A 639 19.33 38.40 -5.85
N SER A 640 18.05 38.30 -6.24
CA SER A 640 16.98 39.13 -5.70
C SER A 640 15.60 38.53 -5.99
N TRP A 641 14.57 39.18 -5.44
CA TRP A 641 13.17 38.91 -5.75
C TRP A 641 12.55 40.15 -6.38
N THR A 642 11.75 39.96 -7.42
CA THR A 642 10.84 41.00 -7.93
C THR A 642 9.43 40.65 -7.44
N VAL A 643 8.80 41.55 -6.69
CA VAL A 643 7.45 41.35 -6.12
C VAL A 643 6.54 42.46 -6.64
N LYS A 644 5.42 42.09 -7.26
CA LYS A 644 4.40 43.03 -7.74
C LYS A 644 3.04 42.61 -7.21
N ASN A 645 2.25 43.57 -6.72
CA ASN A 645 0.89 43.35 -6.20
C ASN A 645 0.81 42.27 -5.11
N CYS A 646 1.82 42.17 -4.24
CA CYS A 646 1.80 41.36 -3.02
C CYS A 646 2.40 42.19 -1.89
N LYS A 647 2.06 41.89 -0.63
CA LYS A 647 2.75 42.50 0.53
C LYS A 647 3.85 41.55 0.98
N VAL A 648 5.09 42.01 1.06
CA VAL A 648 6.19 41.22 1.63
C VAL A 648 5.96 41.08 3.14
N ALA A 649 5.97 39.86 3.65
CA ALA A 649 5.84 39.57 5.08
C ALA A 649 7.22 39.52 5.74
N ASN A 650 8.12 38.68 5.21
CA ASN A 650 9.49 38.52 5.69
C ASN A 650 10.41 37.99 4.58
N LYS A 651 11.71 38.00 4.85
CA LYS A 651 12.73 37.42 3.97
C LYS A 651 13.82 36.76 4.82
N LYS A 652 14.12 35.48 4.57
CA LYS A 652 15.14 34.71 5.28
C LYS A 652 15.97 33.91 4.28
N LYS A 653 17.26 34.22 4.16
CA LYS A 653 18.17 33.59 3.17
C LYS A 653 17.57 33.62 1.75
N ASN A 654 17.29 32.45 1.18
CA ASN A 654 16.71 32.27 -0.15
C ASN A 654 15.18 32.15 -0.13
N THR A 655 14.53 32.41 1.00
CA THR A 655 13.09 32.29 1.17
C THR A 655 12.44 33.66 1.35
N LEU A 656 11.35 33.90 0.61
CA LEU A 656 10.52 35.08 0.67
C LEU A 656 9.13 34.69 1.19
N GLY A 657 8.67 35.32 2.27
CA GLY A 657 7.29 35.25 2.72
C GLY A 657 6.47 36.42 2.16
N ILE A 658 5.29 36.13 1.60
CA ILE A 658 4.37 37.15 1.09
C ILE A 658 2.94 36.93 1.61
N TYR A 659 2.20 38.02 1.80
CA TYR A 659 0.75 38.00 1.83
C TYR A 659 0.22 38.19 0.40
N PRO A 660 -0.55 37.22 -0.14
CA PRO A 660 -1.15 37.31 -1.46
C PRO A 660 -2.09 38.51 -1.61
N LYS A 661 -2.16 39.07 -2.83
CA LYS A 661 -3.25 39.97 -3.26
C LYS A 661 -3.63 39.65 -4.71
N LYS A 662 -4.78 40.15 -5.16
CA LYS A 662 -5.24 39.99 -6.55
C LYS A 662 -4.16 40.49 -7.52
N GLY A 663 -3.74 39.62 -8.45
CA GLY A 663 -2.71 39.94 -9.44
C GLY A 663 -1.27 39.86 -8.90
N CYS A 664 -1.05 39.23 -7.75
CA CYS A 664 0.25 39.02 -7.14
C CYS A 664 1.20 38.24 -8.08
N LYS A 665 2.39 38.80 -8.30
CA LYS A 665 3.45 38.23 -9.14
C LYS A 665 4.77 38.29 -8.38
N VAL A 666 5.44 37.14 -8.27
CA VAL A 666 6.78 37.01 -7.69
C VAL A 666 7.73 36.42 -8.72
N THR A 667 8.92 37.00 -8.85
CA THR A 667 9.98 36.47 -9.72
C THR A 667 11.28 36.30 -8.95
N ALA A 668 11.80 35.08 -8.92
CA ALA A 668 13.14 34.77 -8.42
C ALA A 668 14.17 35.18 -9.48
N ASN A 669 15.09 36.08 -9.14
CA ASN A 669 16.12 36.54 -10.07
C ASN A 669 17.44 35.83 -9.76
N PHE A 670 17.86 34.87 -10.58
CA PHE A 670 19.13 34.17 -10.47
C PHE A 670 20.21 34.83 -11.33
N LYS A 671 21.46 34.77 -10.86
CA LYS A 671 22.67 35.19 -11.60
C LYS A 671 23.65 34.05 -11.75
#